data_AF-A0A355DRI9-F1
#
_entry.id   AF-A0A355DRI9-F1
#
_cell.length_a   1.000
_cell.length_b   1.000
_cell.length_c   1.000
_cell.angle_alpha   90.00
_cell.angle_beta   90.00
_cell.angle_gamma   90.00
#
_symmetry.space_group_name_H-M   'P 1'
#
loop_
_entity.id
_entity.type
_entity.pdbx_description
1 polymer ?
#
loop_
_entity_poly.entity_id
_entity_poly.type
_entity_poly.pdbx_seq_one_letter_code
_entity_poly.pdbx_strand_id
1 'polypeptide(L)'
;YQQPTTNNQQPILTLRSLLPLVLILILLIGLIVLHYGKIALSLWQIDFSLSNVTPSLPSSFSWASIQQLLIDNFQFGNQESATNSSVTSVTKSAATIGQLAVVIGISGGLVMNPQFGLIAIAIILSSLWSLIVSSQWGIILESLHPTGFNTNDPLFGQDISFYLFRFPVWQLLDVWLGGLVLFGLVATALIYLLSGNSISEGKFPGFSSSQLRHLYGLGSTFATAIAFRYWLYRYELLYSVRGVAYGASYTEVNAQLPINTGLSFLTGAIAIVLLLQAICPSKQLQRTIKTGLRLLGFYLIVVAIAGVIIPAITQRLGVQPNELARERPYIERSIALTRDAFDLDSIDTEIFNPEGELTRADIDNNILTIGNIRLWDTRPILQTNRQLQRIRPYYEFPDADIDRYTLRVEASGTSPSSEEEETNEQKPEQTNALPSSSSVPFTNSKQQVFISPRELDYNAVPEQAKTWVNQHLTYTHGYGFTLSPVNTADQGGLPTYFIKDIGTGTDPGRGGNLSTSSPLIRDSIPIGAPRIYYGELTDTYVMTSTKVKEFDYPSGEDNVYNTYDGNGGISIGSTWRKLLFAQYLKDWQMLFTRNFTPQTKLLFRRNINQRIRAIAPFLRYDDDPYLVAANTETNQQQTTNNKQQTTNYLYWIVDGYTTSDRYP
;
A
#
# COMPACT_ATOMS: atom_id res chain seq x y z
N TYR A 1 -33.44 69.39 -3.29
CA TYR A 1 -34.49 69.22 -4.30
C TYR A 1 -33.87 69.34 -5.69
N GLN A 2 -33.51 68.20 -6.29
CA GLN A 2 -33.38 67.98 -7.73
C GLN A 2 -33.39 66.46 -7.89
N GLN A 3 -34.51 65.92 -8.37
CA GLN A 3 -34.65 64.50 -8.69
C GLN A 3 -33.66 64.14 -9.81
N PRO A 4 -32.86 63.07 -9.69
CA PRO A 4 -32.29 62.45 -10.87
C PRO A 4 -33.43 61.71 -11.56
N THR A 5 -33.70 62.14 -12.79
CA THR A 5 -34.54 61.47 -13.77
C THR A 5 -34.37 59.95 -13.69
N THR A 6 -35.45 59.25 -13.40
CA THR A 6 -35.58 57.80 -13.53
C THR A 6 -35.40 57.46 -15.01
N ASN A 7 -34.16 57.19 -15.41
CA ASN A 7 -33.91 56.48 -16.65
C ASN A 7 -34.60 55.12 -16.52
N ASN A 8 -35.71 54.97 -17.24
CA ASN A 8 -36.51 53.75 -17.37
C ASN A 8 -35.67 52.66 -18.09
N GLN A 9 -34.58 52.22 -17.46
CA GLN A 9 -33.86 51.03 -17.89
C GLN A 9 -34.67 49.84 -17.41
N GLN A 10 -35.30 49.14 -18.35
CA GLN A 10 -35.99 47.90 -18.04
C GLN A 10 -35.01 46.94 -17.34
N PRO A 11 -35.46 46.23 -16.28
CA PRO A 11 -34.61 45.29 -15.57
C PRO A 11 -34.14 44.19 -16.54
N ILE A 12 -32.84 43.89 -16.52
CA ILE A 12 -32.24 42.87 -17.41
C ILE A 12 -32.73 41.47 -17.02
N LEU A 13 -32.96 41.22 -15.72
CA LEU A 13 -33.57 40.00 -15.20
C LEU A 13 -34.74 40.35 -14.28
N THR A 14 -35.84 39.61 -14.43
CA THR A 14 -37.00 39.66 -13.55
C THR A 14 -36.93 38.55 -12.49
N LEU A 15 -37.72 38.66 -11.42
CA LEU A 15 -37.77 37.65 -10.35
C LEU A 15 -37.92 36.21 -10.87
N ARG A 16 -38.73 36.00 -11.91
CA ARG A 16 -38.95 34.68 -12.54
C ARG A 16 -37.66 34.04 -13.09
N SER A 17 -36.72 34.86 -13.55
CA SER A 17 -35.41 34.41 -14.07
C SER A 17 -34.29 34.50 -13.03
N LEU A 18 -34.37 35.48 -12.12
CA LEU A 18 -33.34 35.73 -11.11
C LEU A 18 -33.35 34.65 -10.02
N LEU A 19 -34.53 34.30 -9.51
CA LEU A 19 -34.69 33.32 -8.44
C LEU A 19 -34.12 31.94 -8.82
N PRO A 20 -34.48 31.32 -9.96
CA PRO A 20 -33.90 30.02 -10.32
C PRO A 20 -32.39 30.10 -10.54
N LEU A 21 -31.87 31.19 -11.12
CA LEU A 21 -30.42 31.36 -11.31
C LEU A 21 -29.68 31.39 -9.97
N VAL A 22 -30.18 32.17 -9.01
CA VAL A 22 -29.60 32.26 -7.66
C VAL A 22 -29.66 30.89 -6.96
N LEU A 23 -30.80 30.20 -7.02
CA LEU A 23 -30.94 28.88 -6.42
C LEU A 23 -30.00 27.84 -7.05
N ILE A 24 -29.78 27.89 -8.36
CA ILE A 24 -28.81 27.03 -9.05
C ILE A 24 -27.38 27.29 -8.55
N LEU A 25 -26.98 28.55 -8.40
CA LEU A 25 -25.63 28.90 -7.90
C LEU A 25 -25.46 28.48 -6.44
N ILE A 26 -26.48 28.67 -5.59
CA ILE A 26 -26.48 28.22 -4.20
C ILE A 26 -26.37 26.69 -4.12
N LEU A 27 -27.18 25.97 -4.92
CA LEU A 27 -27.13 24.52 -5.00
C LEU A 27 -25.74 24.04 -5.45
N LEU A 28 -25.16 24.70 -6.45
CA LEU A 28 -23.82 24.38 -6.96
C LEU A 28 -22.75 24.52 -5.87
N ILE A 29 -22.81 25.58 -5.05
CA ILE A 29 -21.91 25.73 -3.89
C ILE A 29 -22.11 24.58 -2.89
N GLY A 30 -23.36 24.22 -2.58
CA GLY A 30 -23.67 23.09 -1.71
C GLY A 30 -23.09 21.77 -2.24
N LEU A 31 -23.21 21.51 -3.54
CA LEU A 31 -22.64 20.33 -4.20
C LEU A 31 -21.11 20.33 -4.18
N ILE A 32 -20.46 21.49 -4.37
CA ILE A 32 -19.00 21.63 -4.26
C ILE A 32 -18.53 21.26 -2.85
N VAL A 33 -19.19 21.80 -1.82
CA VAL A 33 -18.85 21.50 -0.41
C VAL A 33 -19.07 20.03 -0.09
N LEU A 34 -20.18 19.44 -0.55
CA LEU A 34 -20.44 18.01 -0.37
C LEU A 34 -19.38 17.14 -1.04
N HIS A 35 -19.01 17.45 -2.29
CA HIS A 35 -18.02 16.68 -3.05
C HIS A 35 -16.66 16.62 -2.31
N TYR A 36 -16.10 17.79 -1.98
CA TYR A 36 -14.81 17.85 -1.28
C TYR A 36 -14.92 17.37 0.17
N GLY A 37 -16.06 17.56 0.82
CA GLY A 37 -16.34 17.02 2.16
C GLY A 37 -16.33 15.50 2.18
N LYS A 38 -16.94 14.84 1.18
CA LYS A 38 -16.94 13.37 1.04
C LYS A 38 -15.53 12.83 0.85
N ILE A 39 -14.73 13.48 0.01
CA ILE A 39 -13.32 13.11 -0.19
C ILE A 39 -12.55 13.25 1.14
N ALA A 40 -12.64 14.39 1.82
CA ALA A 40 -11.95 14.60 3.08
C ALA A 40 -12.36 13.62 4.19
N LEU A 41 -13.66 13.28 4.28
CA LEU A 41 -14.16 12.29 5.24
C LEU A 41 -13.63 10.88 4.96
N SER A 42 -13.48 10.51 3.68
CA SER A 42 -12.89 9.22 3.32
C SER A 42 -11.42 9.10 3.76
N LEU A 43 -10.68 10.22 3.75
CA LEU A 43 -9.29 10.28 4.23
C LEU A 43 -9.19 10.27 5.77
N TRP A 44 -10.25 10.67 6.48
CA TRP A 44 -10.27 10.69 7.95
C TRP A 44 -10.47 9.29 8.57
N GLN A 45 -10.99 8.32 7.82
CA GLN A 45 -11.11 6.95 8.29
C GLN A 45 -9.73 6.28 8.32
N ILE A 46 -9.05 6.36 9.47
CA ILE A 46 -7.77 5.69 9.71
C ILE A 46 -8.02 4.17 9.67
N ASP A 47 -7.60 3.51 8.60
CA ASP A 47 -7.47 2.07 8.60
C ASP A 47 -6.25 1.71 9.47
N PHE A 48 -6.52 1.14 10.65
CA PHE A 48 -5.47 0.71 11.58
C PHE A 48 -4.82 -0.62 11.16
N SER A 49 -5.35 -1.30 10.15
CA SER A 49 -4.85 -2.60 9.69
C SER A 49 -3.84 -2.47 8.55
N LEU A 50 -4.00 -1.46 7.69
CA LEU A 50 -3.10 -1.15 6.58
C LEU A 50 -3.00 0.37 6.43
N SER A 51 -1.82 0.94 6.62
CA SER A 51 -1.64 2.36 6.28
C SER A 51 -1.70 2.46 4.74
N ASN A 52 -2.77 3.01 4.18
CA ASN A 52 -2.82 3.37 2.76
C ASN A 52 -1.78 4.46 2.50
N VAL A 53 -0.55 4.08 2.14
CA VAL A 53 0.57 5.04 2.02
C VAL A 53 0.40 5.98 0.83
N THR A 54 -0.40 5.58 -0.16
CA THR A 54 -0.83 6.44 -1.27
C THR A 54 -2.34 6.29 -1.45
N PRO A 55 -3.17 7.13 -0.78
CA PRO A 55 -4.61 7.11 -1.01
C PRO A 55 -4.90 7.38 -2.49
N SER A 56 -5.98 6.81 -3.01
CA SER A 56 -6.37 7.03 -4.40
C SER A 56 -6.51 8.53 -4.71
N LEU A 57 -6.15 8.94 -5.93
CA LEU A 57 -6.22 10.34 -6.31
C LEU A 57 -7.66 10.84 -6.18
N PRO A 58 -7.86 12.03 -5.58
CA PRO A 58 -9.18 12.62 -5.50
C PRO A 58 -9.68 12.97 -6.90
N SER A 59 -10.99 12.80 -7.14
CA SER A 59 -11.59 13.19 -8.41
C SER A 59 -11.91 14.69 -8.43
N SER A 60 -11.69 15.34 -9.57
CA SER A 60 -12.03 16.75 -9.75
C SER A 60 -13.55 16.94 -9.87
N PHE A 61 -14.06 18.06 -9.37
CA PHE A 61 -15.49 18.36 -9.46
C PHE A 61 -15.90 18.53 -10.93
N SER A 62 -16.75 17.63 -11.40
CA SER A 62 -17.22 17.54 -12.78
C SER A 62 -18.69 17.13 -12.84
N TRP A 63 -19.24 17.09 -14.05
CA TRP A 63 -20.59 16.56 -14.27
C TRP A 63 -20.74 15.11 -13.77
N ALA A 64 -19.71 14.29 -13.95
CA ALA A 64 -19.71 12.91 -13.45
C ALA A 64 -19.80 12.86 -11.91
N SER A 65 -19.15 13.80 -11.20
CA SER A 65 -19.26 13.93 -9.75
C SER A 65 -20.70 14.23 -9.31
N ILE A 66 -21.39 15.11 -10.05
CA ILE A 66 -22.80 15.43 -9.79
C ILE A 66 -23.68 14.20 -10.04
N GLN A 67 -23.46 13.49 -11.15
CA GLN A 67 -24.16 12.24 -11.45
C GLN A 67 -23.93 11.20 -10.36
N GLN A 68 -22.69 11.04 -9.88
CA GLN A 68 -22.37 10.10 -8.82
C GLN A 68 -23.04 10.48 -7.49
N LEU A 69 -23.03 11.76 -7.12
CA LEU A 69 -23.76 12.25 -5.95
C LEU A 69 -25.27 12.04 -6.09
N LEU A 70 -25.83 12.12 -7.29
CA LEU A 70 -27.25 11.84 -7.52
C LEU A 70 -27.53 10.33 -7.48
N ILE A 71 -26.74 9.51 -8.16
CA ILE A 71 -26.90 8.05 -8.25
C ILE A 71 -26.75 7.42 -6.86
N ASP A 72 -25.71 7.76 -6.12
CA ASP A 72 -25.45 7.26 -4.76
C ASP A 72 -26.62 7.55 -3.81
N ASN A 73 -27.35 8.66 -4.04
CA ASN A 73 -28.44 9.13 -3.21
C ASN A 73 -29.84 8.71 -3.71
N PHE A 74 -29.99 8.36 -5.00
CA PHE A 74 -31.29 8.01 -5.62
C PHE A 74 -31.44 6.54 -6.02
N GLN A 75 -30.40 5.71 -5.91
CA GLN A 75 -30.58 4.25 -6.02
C GLN A 75 -31.23 3.67 -4.76
N PHE A 76 -32.55 3.85 -4.64
CA PHE A 76 -33.40 3.02 -3.80
C PHE A 76 -33.60 1.67 -4.50
N GLY A 77 -32.69 0.73 -4.22
CA GLY A 77 -32.79 -0.65 -4.68
C GLY A 77 -32.20 -0.86 -6.08
N ASN A 78 -31.07 -1.58 -6.11
CA ASN A 78 -30.61 -2.49 -7.18
C ASN A 78 -29.07 -2.51 -7.23
N GLN A 79 -28.47 -2.95 -6.13
CA GLN A 79 -27.15 -3.58 -6.19
C GLN A 79 -27.05 -4.57 -5.03
N GLU A 80 -27.65 -5.75 -5.22
CA GLU A 80 -27.30 -6.94 -4.46
C GLU A 80 -25.88 -7.34 -4.86
N SER A 81 -24.95 -7.24 -3.91
CA SER A 81 -23.86 -8.20 -3.84
C SER A 81 -23.88 -8.76 -2.43
N ALA A 82 -24.05 -10.07 -2.40
CA ALA A 82 -24.42 -10.88 -1.25
C ALA A 82 -23.42 -10.74 -0.10
N THR A 83 -23.73 -9.87 0.87
CA THR A 83 -23.30 -10.07 2.26
C THR A 83 -24.46 -9.65 3.17
N ASN A 84 -24.92 -10.60 3.99
CA ASN A 84 -26.03 -10.42 4.90
C ASN A 84 -25.69 -9.38 5.97
N SER A 85 -26.20 -8.15 5.84
CA SER A 85 -26.42 -7.28 7.00
C SER A 85 -27.49 -6.22 6.70
N SER A 86 -28.63 -6.31 7.38
CA SER A 86 -29.67 -5.26 7.43
C SER A 86 -29.17 -3.90 7.98
N VAL A 87 -27.94 -3.86 8.50
CA VAL A 87 -27.25 -2.66 9.00
C VAL A 87 -26.74 -1.75 7.87
N THR A 88 -26.43 -2.29 6.69
CA THR A 88 -25.89 -1.49 5.57
C THR A 88 -26.95 -0.66 4.84
N SER A 89 -28.23 -1.03 4.88
CA SER A 89 -29.30 -0.23 4.26
C SER A 89 -29.72 0.99 5.09
N VAL A 90 -29.73 0.87 6.42
CA VAL A 90 -30.05 1.96 7.35
C VAL A 90 -28.94 3.00 7.41
N THR A 91 -27.67 2.57 7.32
CA THR A 91 -26.51 3.48 7.32
C THR A 91 -26.43 4.29 6.02
N LYS A 92 -26.73 3.69 4.86
CA LYS A 92 -26.79 4.40 3.56
C LYS A 92 -27.91 5.44 3.50
N SER A 93 -29.11 5.12 4.01
CA SER A 93 -30.23 6.07 4.04
C SER A 93 -29.99 7.23 5.02
N ALA A 94 -29.39 6.96 6.19
CA ALA A 94 -28.96 8.00 7.13
C ALA A 94 -27.90 8.93 6.53
N ALA A 95 -26.91 8.39 5.79
CA ALA A 95 -25.90 9.19 5.10
C ALA A 95 -26.50 10.11 4.03
N THR A 96 -27.48 9.62 3.27
CA THR A 96 -28.20 10.38 2.24
C THR A 96 -28.98 11.55 2.84
N ILE A 97 -29.71 11.29 3.95
CA ILE A 97 -30.44 12.34 4.70
C ILE A 97 -29.46 13.39 5.24
N GLY A 98 -28.32 12.96 5.77
CA GLY A 98 -27.26 13.85 6.24
C GLY A 98 -26.72 14.78 5.13
N GLN A 99 -26.45 14.24 3.94
CA GLN A 99 -25.99 15.04 2.79
C GLN A 99 -27.02 16.08 2.35
N LEU A 100 -28.30 15.70 2.26
CA LEU A 100 -29.37 16.62 1.91
C LEU A 100 -29.53 17.71 2.97
N ALA A 101 -29.45 17.35 4.26
CA ALA A 101 -29.50 18.29 5.36
C ALA A 101 -28.34 19.32 5.31
N VAL A 102 -27.13 18.88 4.93
CA VAL A 102 -25.99 19.79 4.73
C VAL A 102 -26.24 20.77 3.59
N VAL A 103 -26.73 20.30 2.43
CA VAL A 103 -27.05 21.18 1.29
C VAL A 103 -28.15 22.17 1.64
N ILE A 104 -29.21 21.72 2.31
CA ILE A 104 -30.31 22.58 2.77
C ILE A 104 -29.79 23.59 3.79
N GLY A 105 -28.96 23.18 4.74
CA GLY A 105 -28.37 24.06 5.75
C GLY A 105 -27.48 25.15 5.12
N ILE A 106 -26.60 24.76 4.19
CA ILE A 106 -25.77 25.68 3.42
C ILE A 106 -26.65 26.65 2.62
N SER A 107 -27.68 26.12 1.95
CA SER A 107 -28.60 26.93 1.15
C SER A 107 -29.35 27.94 2.01
N GLY A 108 -29.87 27.53 3.17
CA GLY A 108 -30.53 28.40 4.13
C GLY A 108 -29.61 29.51 4.66
N GLY A 109 -28.39 29.14 5.05
CA GLY A 109 -27.38 30.11 5.50
C GLY A 109 -27.01 31.14 4.43
N LEU A 110 -26.86 30.70 3.17
CA LEU A 110 -26.58 31.59 2.03
C LEU A 110 -27.75 32.51 1.67
N VAL A 111 -28.99 32.06 1.84
CA VAL A 111 -30.17 32.91 1.63
C VAL A 111 -30.31 33.96 2.74
N MET A 112 -29.98 33.60 4.00
CA MET A 112 -30.07 34.53 5.13
C MET A 112 -28.98 35.59 5.12
N ASN A 113 -27.71 35.18 4.96
CA ASN A 113 -26.58 36.09 4.91
C ASN A 113 -25.50 35.55 3.94
N PRO A 114 -25.58 35.93 2.65
CA PRO A 114 -24.69 35.37 1.63
C PRO A 114 -23.23 35.72 1.87
N GLN A 115 -22.91 36.92 2.37
CA GLN A 115 -21.53 37.33 2.60
C GLN A 115 -20.87 36.50 3.70
N PHE A 116 -21.52 36.41 4.86
CA PHE A 116 -21.02 35.60 5.97
C PHE A 116 -20.96 34.12 5.59
N GLY A 117 -22.02 33.60 4.96
CA GLY A 117 -22.09 32.21 4.52
C GLY A 117 -20.96 31.84 3.56
N LEU A 118 -20.68 32.68 2.56
CA LEU A 118 -19.59 32.45 1.61
C LEU A 118 -18.20 32.51 2.26
N ILE A 119 -17.97 33.41 3.21
CA ILE A 119 -16.71 33.47 3.98
C ILE A 119 -16.54 32.19 4.80
N ALA A 120 -17.58 31.76 5.51
CA ALA A 120 -17.54 30.51 6.29
C ALA A 120 -17.26 29.29 5.39
N ILE A 121 -17.92 29.21 4.22
CA ILE A 121 -17.69 28.15 3.24
C ILE A 121 -16.27 28.19 2.70
N ALA A 122 -15.71 29.38 2.43
CA ALA A 122 -14.33 29.51 1.95
C ALA A 122 -13.31 28.98 2.97
N ILE A 123 -13.52 29.25 4.27
CA ILE A 123 -12.68 28.71 5.37
C ILE A 123 -12.80 27.19 5.44
N ILE A 124 -14.02 26.66 5.33
CA ILE A 124 -14.28 25.21 5.31
C ILE A 124 -13.57 24.57 4.11
N LEU A 125 -13.80 25.05 2.88
CA LEU A 125 -13.17 24.51 1.68
C LEU A 125 -11.64 24.60 1.72
N SER A 126 -11.08 25.69 2.26
CA SER A 126 -9.63 25.82 2.45
C SER A 126 -9.08 24.75 3.39
N SER A 127 -9.79 24.46 4.49
CA SER A 127 -9.43 23.41 5.43
C SER A 127 -9.55 22.02 4.79
N LEU A 128 -10.60 21.77 4.01
CA LEU A 128 -10.81 20.52 3.28
C LEU A 128 -9.71 20.28 2.25
N TRP A 129 -9.38 21.27 1.41
CA TRP A 129 -8.30 21.12 0.43
C TRP A 129 -6.94 20.95 1.09
N SER A 130 -6.67 21.64 2.21
CA SER A 130 -5.45 21.43 2.99
C SER A 130 -5.30 19.98 3.46
N LEU A 131 -6.37 19.39 4.03
CA LEU A 131 -6.38 17.98 4.43
C LEU A 131 -6.19 17.03 3.24
N ILE A 132 -6.88 17.28 2.13
CA ILE A 132 -6.77 16.46 0.91
C ILE A 132 -5.34 16.49 0.37
N VAL A 133 -4.75 17.66 0.17
CA VAL A 133 -3.38 17.77 -0.35
C VAL A 133 -2.36 17.21 0.64
N SER A 134 -2.52 17.45 1.94
CA SER A 134 -1.64 16.89 2.98
C SER A 134 -1.65 15.37 2.99
N SER A 135 -2.79 14.72 2.68
CA SER A 135 -2.87 13.26 2.60
C SER A 135 -2.10 12.68 1.40
N GLN A 136 -1.86 13.51 0.37
CA GLN A 136 -1.22 13.13 -0.89
C GLN A 136 0.28 13.52 -0.93
N TRP A 137 0.91 13.68 0.23
CA TRP A 137 2.32 14.10 0.32
C TRP A 137 3.28 13.11 -0.37
N GLY A 138 2.96 11.82 -0.39
CA GLY A 138 3.77 10.78 -1.06
C GLY A 138 3.91 11.05 -2.56
N ILE A 139 2.81 11.39 -3.24
CA ILE A 139 2.80 11.74 -4.66
C ILE A 139 3.70 12.96 -4.93
N ILE A 140 3.65 13.96 -4.05
CA ILE A 140 4.49 15.16 -4.19
C ILE A 140 5.96 14.78 -4.03
N LEU A 141 6.30 13.95 -3.03
CA LEU A 141 7.68 13.51 -2.79
C LEU A 141 8.23 12.69 -3.97
N GLU A 142 7.45 11.75 -4.49
CA GLU A 142 7.80 10.96 -5.68
C GLU A 142 8.07 11.85 -6.89
N SER A 143 7.26 12.90 -7.09
CA SER A 143 7.48 13.85 -8.19
C SER A 143 8.76 14.68 -8.07
N LEU A 144 9.24 14.91 -6.85
CA LEU A 144 10.47 15.64 -6.56
C LEU A 144 11.72 14.76 -6.73
N HIS A 145 11.55 13.45 -6.55
CA HIS A 145 12.61 12.45 -6.67
C HIS A 145 12.27 11.33 -7.68
N PRO A 146 11.97 11.67 -8.95
CA PRO A 146 11.60 10.66 -9.94
C PRO A 146 12.83 9.87 -10.40
N THR A 147 12.65 8.57 -10.60
CA THR A 147 13.61 7.68 -11.26
C THR A 147 13.19 7.44 -12.71
N GLY A 148 14.11 7.57 -13.67
CA GLY A 148 13.82 7.30 -15.08
C GLY A 148 13.76 5.80 -15.35
N PHE A 149 12.78 5.38 -16.17
CA PHE A 149 12.71 3.99 -16.66
C PHE A 149 13.56 3.80 -17.94
N ASN A 150 13.85 4.89 -18.66
CA ASN A 150 14.53 4.92 -19.96
C ASN A 150 13.73 4.20 -21.07
N THR A 151 12.43 4.06 -20.88
CA THR A 151 11.50 3.47 -21.84
C THR A 151 10.38 4.47 -22.07
N ASN A 152 10.11 4.78 -23.34
CA ASN A 152 9.13 5.78 -23.73
C ASN A 152 7.79 5.12 -24.08
N ASP A 153 6.72 5.74 -23.64
CA ASP A 153 5.35 5.41 -24.05
C ASP A 153 5.18 5.56 -25.57
N PRO A 154 4.66 4.53 -26.28
CA PRO A 154 4.50 4.57 -27.73
C PRO A 154 3.51 5.62 -28.24
N LEU A 155 2.57 6.10 -27.40
CA LEU A 155 1.51 7.02 -27.85
C LEU A 155 1.93 8.50 -27.77
N PHE A 156 2.53 8.92 -26.67
CA PHE A 156 2.91 10.31 -26.41
C PHE A 156 4.42 10.55 -26.38
N GLY A 157 5.25 9.49 -26.42
CA GLY A 157 6.71 9.60 -26.42
C GLY A 157 7.29 10.13 -25.11
N GLN A 158 6.56 10.00 -24.00
CA GLN A 158 7.03 10.37 -22.66
C GLN A 158 7.63 9.15 -21.97
N ASP A 159 8.70 9.33 -21.19
CA ASP A 159 9.24 8.27 -20.35
C ASP A 159 8.15 7.79 -19.35
N ILE A 160 8.11 6.48 -19.07
CA ILE A 160 7.13 5.89 -18.15
C ILE A 160 7.13 6.60 -16.78
N SER A 161 8.29 7.10 -16.32
CA SER A 161 8.41 7.89 -15.08
C SER A 161 7.52 9.13 -15.03
N PHE A 162 7.16 9.71 -16.18
CA PHE A 162 6.22 10.83 -16.24
C PHE A 162 4.85 10.42 -15.67
N TYR A 163 4.34 9.26 -16.08
CA TYR A 163 3.02 8.76 -15.71
C TYR A 163 2.97 8.29 -14.26
N LEU A 164 4.07 7.71 -13.77
CA LEU A 164 4.16 7.24 -12.38
C LEU A 164 4.34 8.41 -11.41
N PHE A 165 5.28 9.32 -11.66
CA PHE A 165 5.74 10.27 -10.63
C PHE A 165 5.24 11.70 -10.83
N ARG A 166 5.04 12.16 -12.07
CA ARG A 166 4.72 13.59 -12.34
C ARG A 166 3.26 13.81 -12.67
N PHE A 167 2.67 12.93 -13.46
CA PHE A 167 1.27 13.03 -13.91
C PHE A 167 0.26 13.09 -12.75
N PRO A 168 0.42 12.31 -11.66
CA PRO A 168 -0.46 12.41 -10.49
C PRO A 168 -0.46 13.79 -9.83
N VAL A 169 0.66 14.51 -9.83
CA VAL A 169 0.74 15.89 -9.30
C VAL A 169 -0.07 16.86 -10.17
N TRP A 170 -0.02 16.71 -11.49
CA TRP A 170 -0.83 17.52 -12.40
C TRP A 170 -2.32 17.27 -12.22
N GLN A 171 -2.73 16.02 -11.98
CA GLN A 171 -4.11 15.68 -11.65
C GLN A 171 -4.54 16.28 -10.31
N LEU A 172 -3.68 16.21 -9.28
CA LEU A 172 -3.93 16.86 -7.99
C LEU A 172 -4.09 18.38 -8.13
N LEU A 173 -3.28 18.99 -9.02
CA LEU A 173 -3.38 20.40 -9.35
C LEU A 173 -4.71 20.75 -10.04
N ASP A 174 -5.23 19.91 -10.95
CA ASP A 174 -6.55 20.10 -11.56
C ASP A 174 -7.69 20.05 -10.53
N VAL A 175 -7.62 19.10 -9.59
CA VAL A 175 -8.61 19.00 -8.49
C VAL A 175 -8.65 20.29 -7.69
N TRP A 176 -7.48 20.80 -7.29
CA TRP A 176 -7.38 22.01 -6.48
C TRP A 176 -7.75 23.28 -7.25
N LEU A 177 -7.14 23.53 -8.41
CA LEU A 177 -7.40 24.72 -9.23
C LEU A 177 -8.85 24.74 -9.73
N GLY A 178 -9.35 23.60 -10.21
CA GLY A 178 -10.71 23.48 -10.72
C GLY A 178 -11.76 23.80 -9.66
N GLY A 179 -11.60 23.27 -8.44
CA GLY A 179 -12.47 23.58 -7.31
C GLY A 179 -12.40 25.04 -6.87
N LEU A 180 -11.18 25.55 -6.66
CA LEU A 180 -10.92 26.92 -6.19
C LEU A 180 -11.53 27.97 -7.13
N VAL A 181 -11.24 27.84 -8.42
CA VAL A 181 -11.63 28.84 -9.41
C VAL A 181 -13.13 28.75 -9.72
N LEU A 182 -13.72 27.55 -9.74
CA LEU A 182 -15.17 27.38 -9.87
C LEU A 182 -15.91 28.01 -8.69
N PHE A 183 -15.51 27.70 -7.45
CA PHE A 183 -16.11 28.28 -6.26
C PHE A 183 -15.97 29.81 -6.26
N GLY A 184 -14.78 30.34 -6.56
CA GLY A 184 -14.54 31.79 -6.63
C GLY A 184 -15.42 32.49 -7.66
N LEU A 185 -15.60 31.91 -8.85
CA LEU A 185 -16.48 32.43 -9.89
C LEU A 185 -17.96 32.42 -9.45
N VAL A 186 -18.44 31.28 -8.92
CA VAL A 186 -19.84 31.10 -8.49
C VAL A 186 -20.17 32.00 -7.29
N ALA A 187 -19.29 32.07 -6.29
CA ALA A 187 -19.45 32.91 -5.11
C ALA A 187 -19.50 34.40 -5.49
N THR A 188 -18.60 34.85 -6.37
CA THR A 188 -18.57 36.24 -6.84
C THR A 188 -19.80 36.59 -7.67
N ALA A 189 -20.22 35.69 -8.57
CA ALA A 189 -21.45 35.86 -9.34
C ALA A 189 -22.68 35.95 -8.43
N LEU A 190 -22.76 35.12 -7.39
CA LEU A 190 -23.83 35.14 -6.40
C LEU A 190 -23.87 36.47 -5.64
N ILE A 191 -22.74 36.96 -5.14
CA ILE A 191 -22.66 38.27 -4.45
C ILE A 191 -23.18 39.39 -5.35
N TYR A 192 -22.79 39.42 -6.62
CA TYR A 192 -23.22 40.45 -7.55
C TYR A 192 -24.71 40.36 -7.90
N LEU A 193 -25.23 39.14 -8.10
CA LEU A 193 -26.67 38.93 -8.33
C LEU A 193 -27.55 39.31 -7.13
N LEU A 194 -27.02 39.16 -5.91
CA LEU A 194 -27.72 39.51 -4.66
C LEU A 194 -27.52 40.97 -4.24
N SER A 195 -26.59 41.70 -4.87
CA SER A 195 -26.30 43.09 -4.54
C SER A 195 -27.50 44.01 -4.80
N GLY A 196 -27.62 45.09 -4.02
CA GLY A 196 -28.67 46.11 -4.20
C GLY A 196 -30.10 45.62 -3.93
N ASN A 197 -30.29 44.64 -3.02
CA ASN A 197 -31.62 44.09 -2.68
C ASN A 197 -32.39 43.50 -3.86
N SER A 198 -31.68 43.00 -4.88
CA SER A 198 -32.26 42.51 -6.15
C SER A 198 -33.34 41.43 -5.98
N ILE A 199 -33.26 40.58 -4.94
CA ILE A 199 -34.30 39.60 -4.63
C ILE A 199 -35.55 40.27 -4.05
N SER A 200 -35.38 41.15 -3.05
CA SER A 200 -36.48 41.83 -2.36
C SER A 200 -37.26 42.74 -3.31
N GLU A 201 -36.58 43.39 -4.25
CA GLU A 201 -37.20 44.23 -5.28
C GLU A 201 -37.71 43.43 -6.49
N GLY A 202 -37.36 42.14 -6.59
CA GLY A 202 -37.73 41.25 -7.68
C GLY A 202 -37.17 41.65 -9.05
N LYS A 203 -36.13 42.50 -9.07
CA LYS A 203 -35.55 43.09 -10.27
C LYS A 203 -34.04 43.19 -10.11
N PHE A 204 -33.31 42.81 -11.17
CA PHE A 204 -31.86 43.01 -11.24
C PHE A 204 -31.55 44.01 -12.37
N PRO A 205 -30.95 45.18 -12.04
CA PRO A 205 -30.70 46.24 -13.02
C PRO A 205 -29.58 45.89 -14.02
N GLY A 206 -28.72 44.92 -13.70
CA GLY A 206 -27.58 44.53 -14.52
C GLY A 206 -26.25 44.67 -13.79
N PHE A 207 -25.20 44.08 -14.36
CA PHE A 207 -23.85 44.22 -13.83
C PHE A 207 -23.22 45.56 -14.21
N SER A 208 -22.52 46.19 -13.27
CA SER A 208 -21.67 47.35 -13.54
C SER A 208 -20.47 46.97 -14.42
N SER A 209 -19.84 47.95 -15.06
CA SER A 209 -18.64 47.71 -15.88
C SER A 209 -17.50 47.09 -15.06
N SER A 210 -17.33 47.50 -13.80
CA SER A 210 -16.31 46.92 -12.90
C SER A 210 -16.65 45.49 -12.50
N GLN A 211 -17.93 45.20 -12.21
CA GLN A 211 -18.39 43.84 -11.90
C GLN A 211 -18.20 42.89 -13.09
N LEU A 212 -18.53 43.35 -14.30
CA LEU A 212 -18.30 42.57 -15.52
C LEU A 212 -16.81 42.29 -15.75
N ARG A 213 -15.93 43.28 -15.59
CA ARG A 213 -14.48 43.07 -15.73
C ARG A 213 -13.95 42.03 -14.75
N HIS A 214 -14.42 42.07 -13.50
CA HIS A 214 -14.03 41.09 -12.50
C HIS A 214 -14.56 39.69 -12.86
N LEU A 215 -15.82 39.57 -13.29
CA LEU A 215 -16.39 38.30 -13.74
C LEU A 215 -15.70 37.75 -15.00
N TYR A 216 -15.29 38.61 -15.94
CA TYR A 216 -14.50 38.20 -17.10
C TYR A 216 -13.11 37.70 -16.70
N GLY A 217 -12.46 38.35 -15.73
CA GLY A 217 -11.19 37.90 -15.17
C GLY A 217 -11.32 36.52 -14.52
N LEU A 218 -12.29 36.34 -13.63
CA LEU A 218 -12.56 35.04 -12.98
C LEU A 218 -12.98 33.96 -14.00
N GLY A 219 -13.81 34.34 -14.97
CA GLY A 219 -14.23 33.45 -16.06
C GLY A 219 -13.08 33.02 -16.95
N SER A 220 -12.11 33.91 -17.21
CA SER A 220 -10.87 33.58 -17.92
C SER A 220 -10.03 32.57 -17.13
N THR A 221 -9.83 32.79 -15.83
CA THR A 221 -9.10 31.84 -14.99
C THR A 221 -9.80 30.48 -14.97
N PHE A 222 -11.14 30.47 -14.89
CA PHE A 222 -11.93 29.24 -14.91
C PHE A 222 -11.78 28.51 -16.24
N ALA A 223 -11.93 29.23 -17.36
CA ALA A 223 -11.74 28.67 -18.70
C ALA A 223 -10.31 28.14 -18.88
N THR A 224 -9.30 28.79 -18.33
CA THR A 224 -7.90 28.30 -18.37
C THR A 224 -7.76 26.98 -17.61
N ALA A 225 -8.36 26.87 -16.41
CA ALA A 225 -8.36 25.62 -15.65
C ALA A 225 -9.07 24.48 -16.42
N ILE A 226 -10.18 24.77 -17.10
CA ILE A 226 -10.87 23.79 -17.96
C ILE A 226 -10.03 23.41 -19.20
N ALA A 227 -9.35 24.37 -19.83
CA ALA A 227 -8.42 24.10 -20.93
C ALA A 227 -7.26 23.19 -20.48
N PHE A 228 -6.70 23.45 -19.30
CA PHE A 228 -5.68 22.62 -18.68
C PHE A 228 -6.21 21.20 -18.40
N ARG A 229 -7.44 21.06 -17.89
CA ARG A 229 -8.10 19.76 -17.70
C ARG A 229 -8.22 18.96 -18.99
N TYR A 230 -8.71 19.56 -20.06
CA TYR A 230 -8.79 18.87 -21.36
C TYR A 230 -7.41 18.46 -21.89
N TRP A 231 -6.36 19.21 -21.56
CA TRP A 231 -5.00 18.82 -21.89
C TRP A 231 -4.56 17.57 -21.10
N LEU A 232 -4.86 17.51 -19.80
CA LEU A 232 -4.59 16.33 -18.97
C LEU A 232 -5.39 15.10 -19.41
N TYR A 233 -6.65 15.28 -19.81
CA TYR A 233 -7.51 14.20 -20.34
C TYR A 233 -6.94 13.50 -21.57
N ARG A 234 -5.93 14.08 -22.25
CA ARG A 234 -5.20 13.39 -23.32
C ARG A 234 -4.40 12.21 -22.76
N TYR A 235 -3.66 12.43 -21.68
CA TYR A 235 -2.87 11.39 -21.02
C TYR A 235 -3.74 10.39 -20.27
N GLU A 236 -4.91 10.82 -19.75
CA GLU A 236 -5.86 9.92 -19.09
C GLU A 236 -6.42 8.82 -20.00
N LEU A 237 -6.32 8.99 -21.33
CA LEU A 237 -6.74 7.97 -22.30
C LEU A 237 -5.98 6.66 -22.13
N LEU A 238 -4.75 6.69 -21.61
CA LEU A 238 -3.97 5.51 -21.30
C LEU A 238 -4.56 4.67 -20.16
N TYR A 239 -5.51 5.20 -19.39
CA TYR A 239 -6.16 4.49 -18.27
C TYR A 239 -7.60 4.09 -18.60
N SER A 240 -8.00 4.14 -19.88
CA SER A 240 -9.36 3.81 -20.30
C SER A 240 -9.66 2.33 -20.08
N VAL A 241 -10.83 2.05 -19.49
CA VAL A 241 -11.39 0.69 -19.31
C VAL A 241 -12.49 0.38 -20.33
N ARG A 242 -12.72 1.27 -21.31
CA ARG A 242 -13.88 1.17 -22.23
C ARG A 242 -13.61 0.30 -23.45
N GLY A 243 -12.34 0.08 -23.80
CA GLY A 243 -11.93 -0.70 -24.96
C GLY A 243 -11.89 -2.21 -24.71
N VAL A 244 -11.49 -2.97 -25.73
CA VAL A 244 -11.29 -4.43 -25.67
C VAL A 244 -10.17 -4.80 -24.70
N ALA A 245 -9.15 -3.96 -24.60
CA ALA A 245 -8.04 -4.08 -23.66
C ALA A 245 -7.95 -2.81 -22.79
N TYR A 246 -7.32 -2.93 -21.62
CA TYR A 246 -7.01 -1.78 -20.79
C TYR A 246 -6.06 -0.83 -21.54
N GLY A 247 -6.39 0.46 -21.52
CA GLY A 247 -5.62 1.53 -22.16
C GLY A 247 -6.26 2.15 -23.39
N ALA A 248 -5.49 2.97 -24.10
CA ALA A 248 -5.99 3.80 -25.20
C ALA A 248 -6.31 2.98 -26.46
N SER A 249 -7.60 2.71 -26.70
CA SER A 249 -8.12 1.98 -27.87
C SER A 249 -8.22 2.87 -29.13
N TYR A 250 -8.62 2.29 -30.26
CA TYR A 250 -8.84 3.01 -31.51
C TYR A 250 -9.71 4.26 -31.33
N THR A 251 -10.82 4.16 -30.59
CA THR A 251 -11.77 5.28 -30.42
C THR A 251 -11.16 6.38 -29.55
N GLU A 252 -10.43 6.02 -28.50
CA GLU A 252 -9.69 6.98 -27.67
C GLU A 252 -8.66 7.75 -28.49
N VAL A 253 -7.85 7.06 -29.29
CA VAL A 253 -6.75 7.68 -30.04
C VAL A 253 -7.24 8.47 -31.25
N ASN A 254 -8.21 7.96 -32.01
CA ASN A 254 -8.65 8.61 -33.26
C ASN A 254 -9.83 9.58 -33.10
N ALA A 255 -10.61 9.47 -32.02
CA ALA A 255 -11.72 10.38 -31.74
C ALA A 255 -11.48 11.23 -30.49
N GLN A 256 -11.29 10.61 -29.32
CA GLN A 256 -11.23 11.37 -28.06
C GLN A 256 -9.99 12.26 -27.95
N LEU A 257 -8.82 11.80 -28.40
CA LEU A 257 -7.58 12.58 -28.35
C LEU A 257 -7.66 13.87 -29.19
N PRO A 258 -8.09 13.86 -30.47
CA PRO A 258 -8.35 15.08 -31.24
C PRO A 258 -9.41 15.98 -30.59
N ILE A 259 -10.48 15.40 -30.04
CA ILE A 259 -11.55 16.15 -29.38
C ILE A 259 -11.04 16.89 -28.15
N ASN A 260 -10.33 16.19 -27.26
CA ASN A 260 -9.74 16.78 -26.05
C ASN A 260 -8.73 17.87 -26.42
N THR A 261 -7.91 17.63 -27.45
CA THR A 261 -6.96 18.62 -27.97
C THR A 261 -7.69 19.87 -28.50
N GLY A 262 -8.71 19.68 -29.34
CA GLY A 262 -9.51 20.78 -29.90
C GLY A 262 -10.27 21.56 -28.84
N LEU A 263 -10.87 20.88 -27.86
CA LEU A 263 -11.57 21.51 -26.73
C LEU A 263 -10.62 22.27 -25.81
N SER A 264 -9.39 21.78 -25.61
CA SER A 264 -8.35 22.51 -24.88
C SER A 264 -8.01 23.83 -25.56
N PHE A 265 -7.72 23.81 -26.87
CA PHE A 265 -7.42 25.03 -27.63
C PHE A 265 -8.62 25.98 -27.74
N LEU A 266 -9.83 25.46 -27.98
CA LEU A 266 -11.06 26.25 -28.06
C LEU A 266 -11.33 26.97 -26.73
N THR A 267 -11.25 26.24 -25.61
CA THR A 267 -11.45 26.82 -24.28
C THR A 267 -10.34 27.80 -23.93
N GLY A 268 -9.09 27.52 -24.32
CA GLY A 268 -7.96 28.44 -24.19
C GLY A 268 -8.18 29.75 -24.96
N ALA A 269 -8.70 29.68 -26.19
CA ALA A 269 -9.06 30.86 -26.96
C ALA A 269 -10.20 31.66 -26.30
N ILE A 270 -11.21 30.99 -25.75
CA ILE A 270 -12.27 31.63 -24.96
C ILE A 270 -11.66 32.33 -23.73
N ALA A 271 -10.75 31.68 -23.01
CA ALA A 271 -10.06 32.27 -21.87
C ALA A 271 -9.32 33.56 -22.25
N ILE A 272 -8.56 33.55 -23.35
CA ILE A 272 -7.86 34.73 -23.87
C ILE A 272 -8.84 35.86 -24.20
N VAL A 273 -9.96 35.55 -24.86
CA VAL A 273 -11.00 36.56 -25.18
C VAL A 273 -11.60 37.17 -23.91
N LEU A 274 -11.90 36.35 -22.89
CA LEU A 274 -12.40 36.84 -21.60
C LEU A 274 -11.34 37.68 -20.86
N LEU A 275 -10.07 37.28 -20.92
CA LEU A 275 -8.97 38.04 -20.34
C LEU A 275 -8.83 39.42 -20.98
N LEU A 276 -8.88 39.48 -22.32
CA LEU A 276 -8.84 40.74 -23.06
C LEU A 276 -10.03 41.64 -22.70
N GLN A 277 -11.23 41.07 -22.48
CA GLN A 277 -12.39 41.82 -22.01
C GLN A 277 -12.23 42.35 -20.57
N ALA A 278 -11.52 41.62 -19.71
CA ALA A 278 -11.24 42.06 -18.35
C ALA A 278 -10.24 43.23 -18.32
N ILE A 279 -9.20 43.19 -19.16
CA ILE A 279 -8.11 44.18 -19.18
C ILE A 279 -8.48 45.41 -20.04
N CYS A 280 -8.97 45.20 -21.25
CA CYS A 280 -9.23 46.25 -22.25
C CYS A 280 -10.72 46.34 -22.62
N PRO A 281 -11.55 47.06 -21.84
CA PRO A 281 -12.98 47.16 -22.09
C PRO A 281 -13.29 48.01 -23.34
N SER A 282 -13.61 47.36 -24.47
CA SER A 282 -14.09 48.04 -25.68
C SER A 282 -15.63 48.13 -25.70
N LYS A 283 -16.19 49.32 -25.96
CA LYS A 283 -17.64 49.53 -26.12
C LYS A 283 -18.25 48.73 -27.27
N GLN A 284 -17.45 48.37 -28.28
CA GLN A 284 -17.86 47.51 -29.41
C GLN A 284 -18.02 46.04 -28.98
N LEU A 285 -17.19 45.60 -28.03
CA LEU A 285 -17.12 44.22 -27.52
C LEU A 285 -18.04 43.98 -26.31
N GLN A 286 -18.42 45.04 -25.58
CA GLN A 286 -19.38 45.02 -24.48
C GLN A 286 -20.85 44.87 -24.91
N ARG A 287 -21.14 44.84 -26.22
CA ARG A 287 -22.50 44.61 -26.74
C ARG A 287 -22.89 43.14 -26.53
N THR A 288 -23.61 42.96 -25.42
CA THR A 288 -24.62 41.93 -25.11
C THR A 288 -24.18 40.73 -24.25
N ILE A 289 -24.61 40.73 -22.99
CA ILE A 289 -24.72 39.53 -22.12
C ILE A 289 -25.46 38.38 -22.84
N LYS A 290 -26.40 38.70 -23.75
CA LYS A 290 -27.11 37.72 -24.59
C LYS A 290 -26.19 36.99 -25.59
N THR A 291 -25.15 37.63 -26.13
CA THR A 291 -24.15 36.96 -26.99
C THR A 291 -23.25 36.07 -26.16
N GLY A 292 -22.85 36.49 -24.96
CA GLY A 292 -22.11 35.65 -24.02
C GLY A 292 -22.86 34.38 -23.62
N LEU A 293 -24.15 34.49 -23.30
CA LEU A 293 -25.00 33.33 -22.97
C LEU A 293 -25.17 32.37 -24.16
N ARG A 294 -25.28 32.90 -25.38
CA ARG A 294 -25.33 32.10 -26.62
C ARG A 294 -24.02 31.38 -26.89
N LEU A 295 -22.88 32.04 -26.68
CA LEU A 295 -21.54 31.44 -26.85
C LEU A 295 -21.31 30.33 -25.82
N LEU A 296 -21.71 30.54 -24.56
CA LEU A 296 -21.67 29.50 -23.54
C LEU A 296 -22.58 28.32 -23.90
N GLY A 297 -23.81 28.59 -24.34
CA GLY A 297 -24.74 27.54 -24.80
C GLY A 297 -24.19 26.75 -25.99
N PHE A 298 -23.60 27.45 -26.97
CA PHE A 298 -22.94 26.82 -28.11
C PHE A 298 -21.75 25.96 -27.67
N TYR A 299 -20.89 26.49 -26.79
CA TYR A 299 -19.76 25.74 -26.23
C TYR A 299 -20.22 24.47 -25.51
N LEU A 300 -21.26 24.55 -24.67
CA LEU A 300 -21.82 23.37 -23.99
C LEU A 300 -22.37 22.34 -24.97
N ILE A 301 -23.02 22.77 -26.05
CA ILE A 301 -23.49 21.88 -27.12
C ILE A 301 -22.30 21.20 -27.82
N VAL A 302 -21.24 21.96 -28.14
CA VAL A 302 -20.02 21.41 -28.75
C VAL A 302 -19.39 20.38 -27.83
N VAL A 303 -19.25 20.66 -26.53
CA VAL A 303 -18.72 19.71 -25.54
C VAL A 303 -19.57 18.46 -25.44
N ALA A 304 -20.90 18.58 -25.40
CA ALA A 304 -21.80 17.43 -25.30
C ALA A 304 -21.74 16.55 -26.56
N ILE A 305 -21.77 17.16 -27.75
CA ILE A 305 -21.67 16.43 -29.03
C ILE A 305 -20.29 15.79 -29.15
N ALA A 306 -19.22 16.55 -28.94
CA ALA A 306 -17.86 16.08 -29.14
C ALA A 306 -17.46 15.04 -28.08
N GLY A 307 -17.82 15.21 -26.81
CA GLY A 307 -17.41 14.30 -25.74
C GLY A 307 -18.22 13.01 -25.65
N VAL A 308 -19.49 13.02 -26.09
CA VAL A 308 -20.40 11.87 -25.92
C VAL A 308 -20.82 11.27 -27.26
N ILE A 309 -21.28 12.10 -28.20
CA ILE A 309 -21.89 11.61 -29.43
C ILE A 309 -20.84 11.12 -30.43
N ILE A 310 -19.77 11.90 -30.67
CA ILE A 310 -18.74 11.54 -31.65
C ILE A 310 -18.02 10.23 -31.28
N PRO A 311 -17.54 10.01 -30.04
CA PRO A 311 -16.92 8.75 -29.65
C PRO A 311 -17.90 7.58 -29.75
N ALA A 312 -19.16 7.76 -29.34
CA ALA A 312 -20.17 6.71 -29.43
C ALA A 312 -20.46 6.30 -30.88
N ILE A 313 -20.54 7.27 -31.80
CA ILE A 313 -20.70 7.01 -33.24
C ILE A 313 -19.46 6.31 -33.79
N THR A 314 -18.26 6.78 -33.42
CA THR A 314 -17.00 6.19 -33.87
C THR A 314 -16.89 4.73 -33.42
N GLN A 315 -17.23 4.44 -32.17
CA GLN A 315 -17.25 3.07 -31.66
C GLN A 315 -18.29 2.22 -32.40
N ARG A 316 -19.54 2.68 -32.47
CA ARG A 316 -20.66 1.87 -32.98
C ARG A 316 -20.61 1.64 -34.49
N LEU A 317 -20.17 2.64 -35.25
CA LEU A 317 -20.17 2.59 -36.72
C LEU A 317 -18.78 2.36 -37.31
N GLY A 318 -17.72 2.81 -36.63
CA GLY A 318 -16.34 2.72 -37.13
C GLY A 318 -15.57 1.51 -36.63
N VAL A 319 -15.72 1.17 -35.34
CA VAL A 319 -14.97 0.08 -34.70
C VAL A 319 -15.76 -1.22 -34.68
N GLN A 320 -16.94 -1.26 -34.06
CA GLN A 320 -17.72 -2.49 -33.85
C GLN A 320 -17.97 -3.35 -35.11
N PRO A 321 -18.20 -2.80 -36.32
CA PRO A 321 -18.39 -3.64 -37.51
C PRO A 321 -17.15 -4.43 -37.93
N ASN A 322 -15.95 -3.95 -37.60
CA ASN A 322 -14.68 -4.62 -37.89
C ASN A 322 -13.67 -4.36 -36.76
N GLU A 323 -14.05 -4.78 -35.56
CA GLU A 323 -13.35 -4.41 -34.32
C GLU A 323 -11.94 -4.98 -34.29
N LEU A 324 -11.76 -6.24 -34.68
CA LEU A 324 -10.44 -6.88 -34.69
C LEU A 324 -9.43 -6.12 -35.55
N ALA A 325 -9.79 -5.75 -36.79
CA ALA A 325 -8.84 -5.05 -37.67
C ALA A 325 -8.53 -3.63 -37.18
N ARG A 326 -9.49 -2.95 -36.56
CA ARG A 326 -9.33 -1.58 -36.05
C ARG A 326 -8.55 -1.53 -34.73
N GLU A 327 -8.81 -2.49 -33.84
CA GLU A 327 -8.18 -2.56 -32.52
C GLU A 327 -6.86 -3.34 -32.49
N ARG A 328 -6.56 -4.15 -33.51
CA ARG A 328 -5.31 -4.94 -33.62
C ARG A 328 -4.04 -4.20 -33.22
N PRO A 329 -3.69 -3.01 -33.77
CA PRO A 329 -2.44 -2.35 -33.39
C PRO A 329 -2.40 -1.92 -31.91
N TYR A 330 -3.56 -1.63 -31.32
CA TYR A 330 -3.66 -1.27 -29.90
C TYR A 330 -3.54 -2.50 -29.00
N ILE A 331 -4.13 -3.62 -29.41
CA ILE A 331 -4.01 -4.92 -28.73
C ILE A 331 -2.57 -5.43 -28.81
N GLU A 332 -1.93 -5.39 -29.98
CA GLU A 332 -0.53 -5.80 -30.16
C GLU A 332 0.41 -4.97 -29.26
N ARG A 333 0.18 -3.66 -29.16
CA ARG A 333 0.92 -2.79 -28.24
C ARG A 333 0.72 -3.20 -26.77
N SER A 334 -0.52 -3.46 -26.35
CA SER A 334 -0.80 -3.89 -24.96
C SER A 334 -0.16 -5.25 -24.65
N ILE A 335 -0.19 -6.20 -25.60
CA ILE A 335 0.48 -7.50 -25.45
C ILE A 335 2.00 -7.30 -25.31
N ALA A 336 2.62 -6.50 -26.18
CA ALA A 336 4.05 -6.25 -26.13
C ALA A 336 4.48 -5.60 -24.80
N LEU A 337 3.77 -4.57 -24.35
CA LEU A 337 4.07 -3.89 -23.08
C LEU A 337 3.81 -4.80 -21.86
N THR A 338 2.77 -5.63 -21.90
CA THR A 338 2.52 -6.61 -20.83
C THR A 338 3.63 -7.65 -20.78
N ARG A 339 4.10 -8.13 -21.93
CA ARG A 339 5.21 -9.10 -21.98
C ARG A 339 6.50 -8.50 -21.47
N ASP A 340 6.82 -7.27 -21.86
CA ASP A 340 8.00 -6.55 -21.36
C ASP A 340 7.90 -6.27 -19.85
N ALA A 341 6.75 -5.79 -19.36
CA ALA A 341 6.55 -5.44 -17.96
C ALA A 341 6.65 -6.64 -17.01
N PHE A 342 6.22 -7.83 -17.45
CA PHE A 342 6.31 -9.08 -16.69
C PHE A 342 7.52 -9.94 -17.08
N ASP A 343 8.44 -9.41 -17.91
CA ASP A 343 9.62 -10.13 -18.43
C ASP A 343 9.27 -11.49 -19.08
N LEU A 344 8.12 -11.56 -19.76
CA LEU A 344 7.60 -12.78 -20.39
C LEU A 344 8.31 -13.11 -21.72
N ASP A 345 9.11 -12.19 -22.24
CA ASP A 345 9.96 -12.42 -23.41
C ASP A 345 11.19 -13.25 -23.07
N SER A 346 11.60 -13.27 -21.81
CA SER A 346 12.73 -14.04 -21.28
C SER A 346 12.34 -15.44 -20.80
N ILE A 347 11.10 -15.89 -21.04
CA ILE A 347 10.63 -17.22 -20.63
C ILE A 347 11.19 -18.27 -21.57
N ASP A 348 12.11 -19.07 -21.07
CA ASP A 348 12.50 -20.31 -21.72
C ASP A 348 11.45 -21.40 -21.42
N THR A 349 10.85 -21.95 -22.49
CA THR A 349 9.83 -23.00 -22.36
C THR A 349 10.47 -24.33 -22.72
N GLU A 350 10.93 -25.05 -21.71
CA GLU A 350 11.42 -26.41 -21.89
C GLU A 350 10.24 -27.40 -21.80
N ILE A 351 9.96 -28.09 -22.91
CA ILE A 351 9.01 -29.20 -22.89
C ILE A 351 9.71 -30.37 -22.19
N PHE A 352 9.42 -30.56 -20.91
CA PHE A 352 9.87 -31.73 -20.16
C PHE A 352 9.16 -32.98 -20.67
N ASN A 353 9.86 -33.77 -21.51
CA ASN A 353 9.40 -35.10 -21.90
C ASN A 353 9.96 -36.15 -20.92
N PRO A 354 9.13 -36.75 -20.04
CA PRO A 354 9.60 -37.72 -19.06
C PRO A 354 10.04 -39.07 -19.66
N GLU A 355 9.92 -39.26 -20.98
CA GLU A 355 10.22 -40.52 -21.68
C GLU A 355 11.71 -40.77 -21.98
N GLY A 356 12.63 -40.09 -21.29
CA GLY A 356 14.08 -40.31 -21.46
C GLY A 356 14.56 -41.65 -20.87
N GLU A 357 15.55 -42.28 -21.51
CA GLU A 357 16.29 -43.41 -20.93
C GLU A 357 17.34 -42.89 -19.94
N LEU A 358 17.09 -43.07 -18.63
CA LEU A 358 18.02 -42.68 -17.56
C LEU A 358 19.34 -43.47 -17.68
N THR A 359 20.46 -42.79 -17.98
CA THR A 359 21.78 -43.43 -18.03
C THR A 359 22.51 -43.35 -16.69
N ARG A 360 23.53 -44.20 -16.49
CA ARG A 360 24.42 -44.13 -15.32
C ARG A 360 25.13 -42.78 -15.21
N ALA A 361 25.56 -42.23 -16.36
CA ALA A 361 26.24 -40.94 -16.40
C ALA A 361 25.34 -39.79 -15.96
N ASP A 362 24.04 -39.85 -16.27
CA ASP A 362 23.07 -38.85 -15.81
C ASP A 362 22.93 -38.83 -14.28
N ILE A 363 22.97 -40.00 -13.65
CA ILE A 363 22.95 -40.16 -12.20
C ILE A 363 24.21 -39.58 -11.57
N ASP A 364 25.38 -39.91 -12.12
CA ASP A 364 26.67 -39.47 -11.59
C ASP A 364 26.83 -37.93 -11.72
N ASN A 365 26.34 -37.33 -12.80
CA ASN A 365 26.35 -35.88 -13.02
C ASN A 365 25.33 -35.12 -12.15
N ASN A 366 24.26 -35.77 -11.69
CA ASN A 366 23.16 -35.15 -10.95
C ASN A 366 23.04 -35.65 -9.50
N ILE A 367 24.16 -36.07 -8.91
CA ILE A 367 24.17 -36.64 -7.56
C ILE A 367 23.59 -35.69 -6.49
N LEU A 368 23.77 -34.37 -6.65
CA LEU A 368 23.18 -33.36 -5.78
C LEU A 368 21.65 -33.33 -5.88
N THR A 369 21.10 -33.47 -7.10
CA THR A 369 19.65 -33.51 -7.32
C THR A 369 19.07 -34.78 -6.72
N ILE A 370 19.70 -35.94 -6.98
CA ILE A 370 19.27 -37.23 -6.46
C ILE A 370 19.35 -37.26 -4.92
N GLY A 371 20.44 -36.73 -4.36
CA GLY A 371 20.64 -36.58 -2.93
C GLY A 371 19.71 -35.58 -2.26
N ASN A 372 18.88 -34.84 -3.01
CA ASN A 372 17.91 -33.89 -2.48
C ASN A 372 16.48 -34.13 -3.02
N ILE A 373 16.22 -35.31 -3.58
CA ILE A 373 14.84 -35.70 -3.97
C ILE A 373 13.98 -35.68 -2.72
N ARG A 374 12.96 -34.82 -2.74
CA ARG A 374 12.05 -34.62 -1.62
C ARG A 374 11.13 -35.83 -1.45
N LEU A 375 11.22 -36.47 -0.30
CA LEU A 375 10.29 -37.52 0.14
C LEU A 375 9.12 -36.97 0.96
N TRP A 376 9.29 -35.79 1.55
CA TRP A 376 8.35 -35.19 2.50
C TRP A 376 7.62 -33.97 1.94
N ASP A 377 6.34 -33.82 2.25
CA ASP A 377 5.58 -32.57 2.10
C ASP A 377 5.56 -31.82 3.45
N THR A 378 5.36 -30.50 3.43
CA THR A 378 5.30 -29.60 4.60
C THR A 378 4.28 -30.09 5.63
N ARG A 379 3.08 -30.51 5.17
CA ARG A 379 1.96 -30.93 6.05
C ARG A 379 2.29 -32.13 6.94
N PRO A 380 2.79 -33.27 6.42
CA PRO A 380 3.25 -34.39 7.25
C PRO A 380 4.34 -34.04 8.26
N ILE A 381 5.31 -33.19 7.87
CA ILE A 381 6.38 -32.74 8.77
C ILE A 381 5.80 -31.94 9.93
N LEU A 382 4.91 -31.00 9.66
CA LEU A 382 4.24 -30.22 10.70
C LEU A 382 3.42 -31.09 11.65
N GLN A 383 2.65 -32.05 11.12
CA GLN A 383 1.89 -32.98 11.94
C GLN A 383 2.82 -33.79 12.86
N THR A 384 3.94 -34.26 12.33
CA THR A 384 4.93 -35.04 13.09
C THR A 384 5.63 -34.17 14.14
N ASN A 385 6.00 -32.93 13.79
CA ASN A 385 6.56 -31.96 14.73
C ASN A 385 5.59 -31.66 15.89
N ARG A 386 4.29 -31.49 15.61
CA ARG A 386 3.26 -31.30 16.64
C ARG A 386 3.10 -32.50 17.56
N GLN A 387 3.37 -33.72 17.07
CA GLN A 387 3.30 -34.94 17.87
C GLN A 387 4.57 -35.18 18.69
N LEU A 388 5.74 -35.07 18.05
CA LEU A 388 7.02 -35.51 18.62
C LEU A 388 7.83 -34.37 19.25
N GLN A 389 7.72 -33.16 18.70
CA GLN A 389 8.63 -32.04 18.98
C GLN A 389 7.96 -30.87 19.72
N ARG A 390 6.65 -30.96 19.97
CA ARG A 390 5.85 -29.89 20.60
C ARG A 390 6.15 -29.68 22.09
N ILE A 391 6.47 -30.74 22.84
CA ILE A 391 6.81 -30.72 24.29
C ILE A 391 5.66 -30.30 25.22
N ARG A 392 4.92 -29.22 24.93
CA ARG A 392 3.74 -28.73 25.65
C ARG A 392 2.66 -28.26 24.67
N PRO A 393 1.36 -28.36 25.02
CA PRO A 393 0.26 -28.01 24.10
C PRO A 393 0.27 -26.58 23.59
N TYR A 394 0.89 -25.64 24.31
CA TYR A 394 1.00 -24.22 23.95
C TYR A 394 2.20 -23.88 23.06
N TYR A 395 3.05 -24.85 22.73
CA TYR A 395 4.02 -24.67 21.65
C TYR A 395 3.41 -25.18 20.35
N GLU A 396 3.65 -24.45 19.27
CA GLU A 396 3.17 -24.77 17.95
C GLU A 396 4.26 -24.55 16.91
N PHE A 397 4.13 -25.27 15.80
CA PHE A 397 4.91 -25.08 14.59
C PHE A 397 3.94 -24.46 13.57
N PRO A 398 4.00 -23.13 13.36
CA PRO A 398 3.11 -22.44 12.43
C PRO A 398 3.37 -22.92 10.99
N ASP A 399 4.64 -22.94 10.58
CA ASP A 399 5.07 -23.38 9.26
C ASP A 399 6.34 -24.28 9.27
N ALA A 400 6.60 -24.95 8.14
CA ALA A 400 7.83 -25.65 7.82
C ALA A 400 8.37 -25.24 6.44
N ASP A 401 9.28 -24.27 6.47
CA ASP A 401 9.98 -23.74 5.31
C ASP A 401 11.01 -24.69 4.75
N ILE A 402 11.39 -24.46 3.50
CA ILE A 402 12.37 -25.27 2.78
C ILE A 402 13.60 -24.45 2.47
N ASP A 403 14.74 -24.87 3.01
CA ASP A 403 15.99 -24.15 2.90
C ASP A 403 17.14 -25.08 2.48
N ARG A 404 18.28 -24.52 2.11
CA ARG A 404 19.47 -25.25 1.66
C ARG A 404 20.69 -24.87 2.49
N TYR A 405 21.26 -25.86 3.17
CA TYR A 405 22.47 -25.68 3.97
C TYR A 405 23.66 -26.44 3.40
N THR A 406 24.85 -25.92 3.66
CA THR A 406 26.10 -26.65 3.46
C THR A 406 26.47 -27.34 4.76
N LEU A 407 26.36 -28.66 4.81
CA LEU A 407 26.58 -29.47 5.98
C LEU A 407 27.91 -30.20 5.90
N ARG A 408 28.64 -30.24 7.01
CA ARG A 408 29.80 -31.13 7.18
C ARG A 408 29.30 -32.54 7.46
N VAL A 409 29.73 -33.48 6.64
CA VAL A 409 29.42 -34.91 6.77
C VAL A 409 30.73 -35.68 6.84
N GLU A 410 30.74 -36.81 7.54
CA GLU A 410 31.91 -37.69 7.57
C GLU A 410 32.27 -38.12 6.15
N ALA A 411 33.56 -38.07 5.81
CA ALA A 411 34.05 -38.51 4.51
C ALA A 411 33.84 -40.03 4.38
N SER A 412 32.72 -40.43 3.78
CA SER A 412 32.49 -41.82 3.40
C SER A 412 33.53 -42.19 2.34
N GLY A 413 34.28 -43.28 2.55
CA GLY A 413 35.49 -43.67 1.80
C GLY A 413 35.32 -44.05 0.33
N THR A 414 34.44 -43.37 -0.41
CA THR A 414 34.24 -43.57 -1.84
C THR A 414 34.10 -42.21 -2.52
N SER A 415 35.24 -41.59 -2.87
CA SER A 415 35.31 -40.62 -3.97
C SER A 415 36.02 -41.28 -5.15
N PRO A 416 35.44 -41.29 -6.36
CA PRO A 416 36.22 -41.46 -7.57
C PRO A 416 36.96 -40.15 -7.90
N SER A 417 38.25 -40.30 -8.17
CA SER A 417 39.13 -39.39 -8.94
C SER A 417 39.27 -37.93 -8.48
N SER A 418 40.36 -37.65 -7.77
CA SER A 418 41.27 -36.57 -8.13
C SER A 418 42.70 -37.12 -8.02
N GLU A 419 43.28 -37.45 -9.17
CA GLU A 419 44.73 -37.69 -9.30
C GLU A 419 45.43 -36.33 -9.16
N GLU A 420 46.24 -36.14 -8.12
CA GLU A 420 47.31 -35.13 -8.12
C GLU A 420 48.57 -35.68 -7.44
N GLU A 421 49.54 -36.01 -8.31
CA GLU A 421 51.00 -35.89 -8.21
C GLU A 421 51.72 -36.19 -6.89
N GLU A 422 52.35 -37.37 -6.85
CA GLU A 422 53.49 -37.67 -5.99
C GLU A 422 54.73 -36.85 -6.41
N THR A 423 55.27 -36.05 -5.49
CA THR A 423 56.71 -35.73 -5.50
C THR A 423 57.34 -36.10 -4.15
N ASN A 424 58.28 -37.04 -4.24
CA ASN A 424 59.12 -37.54 -3.16
C ASN A 424 60.06 -36.45 -2.61
N GLU A 425 60.16 -36.34 -1.29
CA GLU A 425 61.44 -36.06 -0.61
C GLU A 425 61.42 -36.54 0.85
N GLN A 426 62.55 -37.11 1.29
CA GLN A 426 62.73 -37.91 2.51
C GLN A 426 63.47 -37.15 3.64
N LYS A 427 62.90 -37.23 4.87
CA LYS A 427 63.51 -37.43 6.23
C LYS A 427 64.22 -36.25 6.97
N PRO A 428 64.51 -36.36 8.30
CA PRO A 428 63.71 -36.75 9.49
C PRO A 428 63.75 -35.69 10.64
N GLU A 429 62.87 -35.77 11.64
CA GLU A 429 63.24 -36.00 13.07
C GLU A 429 62.07 -35.76 14.06
N GLN A 430 62.12 -36.53 15.14
CA GLN A 430 61.10 -36.73 16.17
C GLN A 430 60.98 -35.54 17.13
N THR A 431 59.77 -35.25 17.60
CA THR A 431 59.56 -34.74 18.97
C THR A 431 58.19 -35.14 19.50
N ASN A 432 58.20 -35.64 20.74
CA ASN A 432 57.07 -36.17 21.49
C ASN A 432 55.98 -35.13 21.76
N ALA A 433 54.71 -35.47 21.47
CA ALA A 433 53.55 -34.82 22.08
C ALA A 433 52.38 -35.83 22.22
N LEU A 434 51.63 -35.69 23.31
CA LEU A 434 50.45 -36.46 23.72
C LEU A 434 49.42 -36.67 22.58
N PRO A 435 48.56 -37.72 22.64
CA PRO A 435 47.66 -38.05 21.55
C PRO A 435 46.65 -36.92 21.31
N SER A 436 46.87 -36.14 20.26
CA SER A 436 45.91 -35.19 19.72
C SER A 436 44.76 -35.97 19.07
N SER A 437 43.55 -35.65 19.50
CA SER A 437 42.26 -36.11 18.97
C SER A 437 42.28 -36.35 17.46
N SER A 438 41.96 -37.58 17.08
CA SER A 438 41.75 -38.02 15.70
C SER A 438 40.80 -37.08 14.96
N SER A 439 41.30 -36.23 14.06
CA SER A 439 40.46 -35.43 13.17
C SER A 439 39.85 -36.36 12.12
N VAL A 440 38.61 -36.78 12.32
CA VAL A 440 37.85 -37.50 11.29
C VAL A 440 37.76 -36.60 10.04
N PRO A 441 38.19 -37.07 8.86
CA PRO A 441 38.04 -36.29 7.64
C PRO A 441 36.56 -36.03 7.35
N PHE A 442 36.21 -34.80 7.01
CA PHE A 442 34.84 -34.38 6.69
C PHE A 442 34.79 -33.74 5.31
N THR A 443 33.62 -33.83 4.67
CA THR A 443 33.34 -33.21 3.37
C THR A 443 32.11 -32.30 3.51
N ASN A 444 32.08 -31.22 2.75
CA ASN A 444 30.93 -30.33 2.69
C ASN A 444 29.93 -30.85 1.66
N SER A 445 28.69 -31.10 2.09
CA SER A 445 27.59 -31.52 1.23
C SER A 445 26.47 -30.47 1.24
N LYS A 446 25.87 -30.18 0.08
CA LYS A 446 24.70 -29.32 -0.01
C LYS A 446 23.44 -30.15 0.23
N GLN A 447 22.67 -29.75 1.22
CA GLN A 447 21.51 -30.48 1.69
C GLN A 447 20.29 -29.54 1.81
N GLN A 448 19.18 -29.96 1.19
CA GLN A 448 17.88 -29.34 1.34
C GLN A 448 17.21 -29.90 2.60
N VAL A 449 16.62 -29.01 3.38
CA VAL A 449 16.02 -29.31 4.68
C VAL A 449 14.70 -28.57 4.84
N PHE A 450 13.82 -29.14 5.66
CA PHE A 450 12.74 -28.44 6.30
C PHE A 450 13.25 -27.79 7.58
N ILE A 451 12.94 -26.50 7.78
CA ILE A 451 13.15 -25.79 9.03
C ILE A 451 11.79 -25.37 9.58
N SER A 452 11.55 -25.59 10.87
CA SER A 452 10.27 -25.21 11.49
C SER A 452 10.50 -24.51 12.83
N PRO A 453 10.07 -23.24 13.00
CA PRO A 453 10.14 -22.54 14.26
C PRO A 453 9.21 -23.18 15.29
N ARG A 454 9.66 -23.29 16.54
CA ARG A 454 8.78 -23.65 17.65
C ARG A 454 8.34 -22.37 18.36
N GLU A 455 7.14 -21.93 18.04
CA GLU A 455 6.54 -20.73 18.58
C GLU A 455 5.61 -20.99 19.76
N LEU A 456 5.36 -19.96 20.55
CA LEU A 456 4.44 -19.99 21.68
C LEU A 456 3.09 -19.42 21.24
N ASP A 457 2.05 -20.27 21.25
CA ASP A 457 0.66 -19.81 21.19
C ASP A 457 0.12 -19.64 22.62
N TYR A 458 -0.08 -18.38 23.02
CA TYR A 458 -0.62 -18.09 24.34
C TYR A 458 -2.09 -18.51 24.49
N ASN A 459 -2.86 -18.60 23.40
CA ASN A 459 -4.27 -19.01 23.48
C ASN A 459 -4.42 -20.47 23.91
N ALA A 460 -3.44 -21.31 23.58
CA ALA A 460 -3.36 -22.71 23.98
C ALA A 460 -2.81 -22.95 25.40
N VAL A 461 -2.39 -21.91 26.13
CA VAL A 461 -2.02 -22.02 27.55
C VAL A 461 -3.27 -22.40 28.37
N PRO A 462 -3.18 -23.32 29.37
CA PRO A 462 -4.33 -23.69 30.19
C PRO A 462 -5.00 -22.49 30.86
N GLU A 463 -6.34 -22.45 30.90
CA GLU A 463 -7.11 -21.32 31.44
C GLU A 463 -6.70 -20.94 32.88
N GLN A 464 -6.35 -21.92 33.71
CA GLN A 464 -5.90 -21.67 35.08
C GLN A 464 -4.56 -20.91 35.15
N ALA A 465 -3.76 -20.99 34.08
CA ALA A 465 -2.48 -20.31 33.93
C ALA A 465 -2.58 -18.99 33.16
N LYS A 466 -3.76 -18.60 32.64
CA LYS A 466 -3.97 -17.36 31.89
C LYS A 466 -4.09 -16.13 32.82
N THR A 467 -3.00 -15.84 33.54
CA THR A 467 -2.89 -14.62 34.37
C THR A 467 -2.14 -13.53 33.64
N TRP A 468 -2.36 -12.26 34.01
CA TRP A 468 -1.63 -11.12 33.43
C TRP A 468 -0.10 -11.28 33.57
N VAL A 469 0.38 -11.75 34.73
CA VAL A 469 1.81 -12.03 34.95
C VAL A 469 2.32 -13.09 33.99
N ASN A 470 1.56 -14.17 33.79
CA ASN A 470 1.96 -15.24 32.89
C ASN A 470 1.94 -14.81 31.42
N GLN A 471 0.94 -14.05 31.00
CA GLN A 471 0.82 -13.52 29.64
C GLN A 471 1.97 -12.60 29.26
N HIS A 472 2.37 -11.73 30.17
CA HIS A 472 3.24 -10.61 29.83
C HIS A 472 4.67 -10.76 30.34
N LEU A 473 4.91 -11.55 31.39
CA LEU A 473 6.20 -11.65 32.08
C LEU A 473 6.80 -13.05 32.08
N THR A 474 5.98 -14.11 32.09
CA THR A 474 6.46 -15.50 32.17
C THR A 474 6.57 -16.14 30.78
N TYR A 475 5.46 -16.26 30.06
CA TYR A 475 5.38 -16.88 28.73
C TYR A 475 5.62 -15.83 27.65
N THR A 476 6.89 -15.46 27.47
CA THR A 476 7.24 -14.33 26.62
C THR A 476 7.67 -14.70 25.21
N HIS A 477 8.16 -15.92 24.97
CA HIS A 477 8.80 -16.29 23.70
C HIS A 477 8.62 -17.79 23.37
N GLY A 478 8.76 -18.12 22.09
CA GLY A 478 8.96 -19.50 21.62
C GLY A 478 10.41 -19.95 21.81
N TYR A 479 10.68 -21.25 21.76
CA TYR A 479 12.04 -21.76 21.97
C TYR A 479 12.39 -22.89 21.01
N GLY A 480 13.46 -22.68 20.24
CA GLY A 480 14.02 -23.67 19.33
C GLY A 480 13.36 -23.70 17.97
N PHE A 481 13.92 -24.54 17.12
CA PHE A 481 13.41 -24.89 15.81
C PHE A 481 13.80 -26.35 15.53
N THR A 482 13.09 -26.99 14.61
CA THR A 482 13.47 -28.31 14.10
C THR A 482 14.10 -28.15 12.73
N LEU A 483 15.02 -29.05 12.40
CA LEU A 483 15.66 -29.07 11.09
C LEU A 483 15.74 -30.52 10.61
N SER A 484 15.07 -30.82 9.50
CA SER A 484 14.90 -32.19 8.97
C SER A 484 15.35 -32.23 7.51
N PRO A 485 16.24 -33.13 7.07
CA PRO A 485 16.46 -33.38 5.64
C PRO A 485 15.16 -33.71 4.90
N VAL A 486 15.06 -33.27 3.64
CA VAL A 486 13.89 -33.51 2.80
C VAL A 486 13.82 -34.92 2.21
N ASN A 487 14.95 -35.63 2.16
CA ASN A 487 15.16 -36.83 1.35
C ASN A 487 15.34 -38.13 2.17
N THR A 488 15.14 -38.09 3.48
CA THR A 488 15.33 -39.26 4.35
C THR A 488 14.15 -39.47 5.28
N ALA A 489 13.81 -40.73 5.51
CA ALA A 489 12.84 -41.17 6.49
C ALA A 489 13.46 -42.28 7.33
N ASP A 490 13.04 -42.40 8.59
CA ASP A 490 13.48 -43.50 9.45
C ASP A 490 12.76 -44.82 9.08
N GLN A 491 13.12 -45.91 9.77
CA GLN A 491 12.53 -47.23 9.51
C GLN A 491 11.01 -47.30 9.80
N GLY A 492 10.48 -46.37 10.59
CA GLY A 492 9.07 -46.25 10.90
C GLY A 492 8.30 -45.32 9.96
N GLY A 493 8.98 -44.73 8.96
CA GLY A 493 8.38 -43.75 8.06
C GLY A 493 8.13 -42.41 8.73
N LEU A 494 8.89 -42.06 9.77
CA LEU A 494 8.92 -40.73 10.41
C LEU A 494 10.12 -39.92 9.90
N PRO A 495 10.08 -38.58 9.97
CA PRO A 495 11.19 -37.75 9.53
C PRO A 495 12.39 -37.91 10.47
N THR A 496 13.57 -37.98 9.86
CA THR A 496 14.84 -37.87 10.59
C THR A 496 15.15 -36.40 10.86
N TYR A 497 15.82 -36.08 11.97
CA TYR A 497 16.15 -34.69 12.32
C TYR A 497 17.65 -34.46 12.43
N PHE A 498 18.15 -33.38 11.84
CA PHE A 498 19.46 -32.81 12.12
C PHE A 498 19.45 -32.01 13.42
N ILE A 499 18.36 -31.27 13.69
CA ILE A 499 18.15 -30.50 14.92
C ILE A 499 16.76 -30.84 15.47
N LYS A 500 16.69 -31.24 16.73
CA LYS A 500 15.45 -31.59 17.43
C LYS A 500 15.58 -31.46 18.95
N ASP A 501 14.47 -31.70 19.63
CA ASP A 501 14.31 -31.75 21.09
C ASP A 501 14.69 -30.44 21.79
N ILE A 502 14.34 -30.30 23.06
CA ILE A 502 14.85 -29.22 23.94
C ILE A 502 15.27 -29.86 25.25
N GLY A 503 16.35 -29.39 25.85
CA GLY A 503 16.70 -29.79 27.21
C GLY A 503 17.66 -30.99 27.30
N THR A 504 17.87 -31.70 26.19
CA THR A 504 18.59 -32.99 26.12
C THR A 504 19.94 -32.90 25.39
N GLY A 505 20.38 -31.69 25.04
CA GLY A 505 21.63 -31.45 24.32
C GLY A 505 22.86 -31.86 25.13
N THR A 506 23.83 -32.49 24.47
CA THR A 506 25.06 -33.01 25.09
C THR A 506 26.16 -31.96 25.31
N ASP A 507 25.92 -30.69 24.95
CA ASP A 507 26.97 -29.68 24.87
C ASP A 507 26.56 -28.32 25.50
N PRO A 508 26.45 -28.25 26.84
CA PRO A 508 25.99 -27.04 27.56
C PRO A 508 26.90 -25.81 27.42
N GLY A 509 28.08 -25.94 26.80
CA GLY A 509 29.07 -24.86 26.64
C GLY A 509 28.98 -24.04 25.34
N ARG A 510 28.26 -24.50 24.31
CA ARG A 510 28.22 -23.86 22.97
C ARG A 510 26.94 -23.06 22.66
N GLY A 511 26.09 -22.83 23.68
CA GLY A 511 24.84 -22.08 23.57
C GLY A 511 23.69 -22.87 22.94
N GLY A 512 22.48 -22.74 23.50
CA GLY A 512 21.26 -23.39 22.99
C GLY A 512 21.16 -24.87 23.36
N ASN A 513 20.04 -25.28 23.96
CA ASN A 513 19.85 -26.66 24.43
C ASN A 513 19.01 -27.50 23.45
N LEU A 514 19.41 -27.50 22.17
CA LEU A 514 18.82 -28.34 21.12
C LEU A 514 19.76 -29.53 20.85
N SER A 515 19.18 -30.70 20.59
CA SER A 515 19.92 -31.91 20.23
C SER A 515 20.25 -31.91 18.75
N THR A 516 21.50 -32.25 18.40
CA THR A 516 21.97 -32.37 17.02
C THR A 516 22.34 -33.80 16.70
N SER A 517 22.08 -34.25 15.47
CA SER A 517 22.37 -35.63 15.05
C SER A 517 23.86 -35.99 15.08
N SER A 518 24.75 -35.02 14.85
CA SER A 518 26.20 -35.19 14.95
C SER A 518 26.93 -33.90 15.34
N PRO A 519 28.17 -33.98 15.87
CA PRO A 519 29.01 -32.79 16.11
C PRO A 519 29.28 -31.99 14.84
N LEU A 520 29.39 -32.64 13.68
CA LEU A 520 29.62 -31.97 12.40
C LEU A 520 28.41 -31.11 11.99
N ILE A 521 27.19 -31.60 12.23
CA ILE A 521 25.96 -30.83 12.01
C ILE A 521 25.90 -29.63 12.97
N ARG A 522 26.28 -29.83 14.24
CA ARG A 522 26.35 -28.74 15.23
C ARG A 522 27.30 -27.63 14.81
N ASP A 523 28.41 -27.98 14.17
CA ASP A 523 29.40 -27.03 13.64
C ASP A 523 28.96 -26.39 12.31
N SER A 524 28.00 -26.99 11.60
CA SER A 524 27.51 -26.51 10.30
C SER A 524 26.34 -25.53 10.45
N ILE A 525 25.44 -25.77 11.41
CA ILE A 525 24.26 -24.93 11.63
C ILE A 525 24.43 -24.09 12.90
N PRO A 526 24.39 -22.74 12.80
CA PRO A 526 24.54 -21.89 13.95
C PRO A 526 23.23 -21.82 14.76
N ILE A 527 23.21 -22.45 15.94
CA ILE A 527 22.02 -22.51 16.82
C ILE A 527 21.96 -21.34 17.82
N GLY A 528 23.09 -20.98 18.43
CA GLY A 528 23.17 -19.88 19.41
C GLY A 528 22.16 -19.99 20.55
N ALA A 529 21.46 -18.91 20.88
CA ALA A 529 20.34 -18.93 21.82
C ALA A 529 19.00 -18.85 21.03
N PRO A 530 18.34 -19.98 20.76
CA PRO A 530 17.23 -20.03 19.80
C PRO A 530 15.90 -19.57 20.42
N ARG A 531 15.86 -18.38 21.01
CA ARG A 531 14.66 -17.79 21.62
C ARG A 531 13.93 -16.93 20.59
N ILE A 532 12.68 -17.28 20.32
CA ILE A 532 11.84 -16.63 19.30
C ILE A 532 10.93 -15.61 19.99
N TYR A 533 11.44 -14.38 20.14
CA TYR A 533 10.67 -13.26 20.66
C TYR A 533 9.78 -12.60 19.60
N TYR A 534 10.13 -12.72 18.33
CA TYR A 534 9.39 -12.21 17.19
C TYR A 534 9.14 -13.40 16.27
N GLY A 535 7.88 -13.62 15.94
CA GLY A 535 7.39 -14.82 15.27
C GLY A 535 6.01 -14.60 14.69
N GLU A 536 5.48 -15.58 13.98
CA GLU A 536 4.17 -15.55 13.34
C GLU A 536 3.00 -15.57 14.33
N LEU A 537 3.15 -16.27 15.46
CA LEU A 537 2.10 -16.43 16.48
C LEU A 537 2.21 -15.38 17.61
N THR A 538 3.16 -14.46 17.51
CA THR A 538 3.50 -13.51 18.58
C THR A 538 2.61 -12.25 18.59
N ASP A 539 1.30 -12.43 18.73
CA ASP A 539 0.31 -11.34 18.71
C ASP A 539 0.19 -10.57 20.03
N THR A 540 0.74 -11.11 21.11
CA THR A 540 0.71 -10.48 22.44
C THR A 540 1.92 -9.59 22.68
N TYR A 541 1.72 -8.46 23.37
CA TYR A 541 2.84 -7.66 23.88
C TYR A 541 3.38 -8.28 25.17
N VAL A 542 4.69 -8.19 25.39
CA VAL A 542 5.37 -8.74 26.57
C VAL A 542 6.35 -7.73 27.15
N MET A 543 6.66 -7.88 28.44
CA MET A 543 7.65 -7.05 29.11
C MET A 543 8.76 -7.92 29.65
N THR A 544 9.98 -7.57 29.27
CA THR A 544 11.17 -8.36 29.57
C THR A 544 12.11 -7.63 30.53
N SER A 545 13.14 -8.33 31.01
CA SER A 545 14.08 -7.81 32.02
C SER A 545 13.36 -7.31 33.29
N THR A 546 12.37 -8.08 33.75
CA THR A 546 11.62 -7.79 34.99
C THR A 546 12.15 -8.59 36.17
N LYS A 547 11.56 -8.43 37.37
CA LYS A 547 11.87 -9.28 38.53
C LYS A 547 11.41 -10.73 38.36
N VAL A 548 10.40 -10.95 37.50
CA VAL A 548 9.93 -12.29 37.14
C VAL A 548 10.81 -12.78 36.00
N LYS A 549 11.35 -13.99 36.15
CA LYS A 549 12.13 -14.62 35.08
C LYS A 549 11.20 -15.23 34.03
N GLU A 550 11.65 -15.20 32.79
CA GLU A 550 10.93 -15.72 31.64
C GLU A 550 11.13 -17.22 31.54
N PHE A 551 10.09 -17.96 31.19
CA PHE A 551 10.15 -19.41 31.03
C PHE A 551 10.78 -19.76 29.67
N ASP A 552 11.83 -20.59 29.67
CA ASP A 552 12.47 -21.09 28.45
C ASP A 552 11.86 -22.46 28.04
N TYR A 553 12.05 -23.49 28.87
CA TYR A 553 11.57 -24.85 28.61
C TYR A 553 11.58 -25.72 29.87
N PRO A 554 10.83 -26.84 29.90
CA PRO A 554 10.89 -27.81 30.99
C PRO A 554 12.09 -28.75 30.83
N SER A 555 12.78 -29.07 31.92
CA SER A 555 13.94 -29.97 31.97
C SER A 555 13.75 -31.00 33.09
N GLY A 556 13.20 -32.17 32.74
CA GLY A 556 12.83 -33.18 33.73
C GLY A 556 11.68 -32.71 34.62
N GLU A 557 11.90 -32.70 35.93
CA GLU A 557 10.95 -32.16 36.92
C GLU A 557 11.12 -30.65 37.14
N ASP A 558 12.23 -30.07 36.67
CA ASP A 558 12.55 -28.65 36.84
C ASP A 558 12.20 -27.82 35.59
N ASN A 559 12.16 -26.50 35.76
CA ASN A 559 11.95 -25.54 34.67
C ASN A 559 13.19 -24.66 34.49
N VAL A 560 13.58 -24.43 33.24
CA VAL A 560 14.66 -23.50 32.90
C VAL A 560 14.06 -22.12 32.64
N TYR A 561 14.72 -21.11 33.19
CA TYR A 561 14.28 -19.72 33.09
C TYR A 561 15.41 -18.82 32.60
N ASN A 562 15.04 -17.75 31.91
CA ASN A 562 15.96 -16.74 31.38
C ASN A 562 15.59 -15.32 31.82
N THR A 563 16.52 -14.40 31.61
CA THR A 563 16.25 -12.97 31.59
C THR A 563 16.69 -12.42 30.24
N TYR A 564 15.79 -11.72 29.55
CA TYR A 564 16.05 -11.16 28.24
C TYR A 564 17.36 -10.39 28.15
N ASP A 565 18.17 -10.83 27.21
CA ASP A 565 19.51 -10.39 26.87
C ASP A 565 19.57 -9.72 25.48
N GLY A 566 18.42 -9.62 24.79
CA GLY A 566 18.31 -9.01 23.47
C GLY A 566 18.35 -7.48 23.48
N ASN A 567 18.70 -6.91 22.33
CA ASN A 567 18.76 -5.46 22.12
C ASN A 567 17.39 -4.82 21.84
N GLY A 568 16.42 -5.60 21.36
CA GLY A 568 15.07 -5.13 21.00
C GLY A 568 14.24 -4.62 22.19
N GLY A 569 13.14 -3.95 21.86
CA GLY A 569 12.16 -3.44 22.83
C GLY A 569 12.39 -1.98 23.26
N ILE A 570 11.33 -1.37 23.82
CA ILE A 570 11.35 0.00 24.31
C ILE A 570 11.51 0.01 25.83
N SER A 571 12.53 0.69 26.36
CA SER A 571 12.69 0.82 27.81
C SER A 571 11.54 1.63 28.43
N ILE A 572 10.76 0.99 29.30
CA ILE A 572 9.61 1.56 30.02
C ILE A 572 9.85 1.69 31.53
N GLY A 573 11.12 1.66 31.97
CA GLY A 573 11.47 1.80 33.38
C GLY A 573 10.94 3.08 34.04
N SER A 574 10.78 4.17 33.27
CA SER A 574 10.28 5.46 33.77
C SER A 574 8.74 5.51 33.87
N THR A 575 8.24 6.10 34.96
CA THR A 575 6.80 6.14 35.27
C THR A 575 5.95 6.80 34.18
N TRP A 576 6.45 7.85 33.53
CA TRP A 576 5.72 8.52 32.44
C TRP A 576 5.62 7.65 31.18
N ARG A 577 6.64 6.86 30.85
CA ARG A 577 6.58 5.91 29.71
C ARG A 577 5.58 4.80 30.00
N LYS A 578 5.54 4.30 31.24
CA LYS A 578 4.51 3.34 31.67
C LYS A 578 3.11 3.92 31.49
N LEU A 579 2.88 5.18 31.85
CA LEU A 579 1.59 5.85 31.65
C LEU A 579 1.20 5.94 30.18
N LEU A 580 2.14 6.35 29.31
CA LEU A 580 1.88 6.42 27.87
C LEU A 580 1.53 5.05 27.28
N PHE A 581 2.31 4.01 27.61
CA PHE A 581 2.05 2.67 27.07
C PHE A 581 0.83 1.99 27.70
N ALA A 582 0.53 2.26 28.97
CA ALA A 582 -0.71 1.80 29.60
C ALA A 582 -1.94 2.37 28.88
N GLN A 583 -1.93 3.65 28.52
CA GLN A 583 -2.99 4.28 27.74
C GLN A 583 -3.04 3.72 26.31
N TYR A 584 -1.90 3.59 25.64
CA TYR A 584 -1.80 3.11 24.25
C TYR A 584 -2.27 1.65 24.09
N LEU A 585 -1.83 0.76 24.98
CA LEU A 585 -2.19 -0.66 24.99
C LEU A 585 -3.51 -0.94 25.72
N LYS A 586 -4.12 0.07 26.34
CA LYS A 586 -5.30 -0.04 27.20
C LYS A 586 -5.11 -1.04 28.37
N ASP A 587 -3.89 -1.10 28.90
CA ASP A 587 -3.52 -1.97 30.02
C ASP A 587 -3.04 -1.16 31.22
N TRP A 588 -3.96 -0.92 32.15
CA TRP A 588 -3.69 -0.18 33.38
C TRP A 588 -2.90 -1.01 34.41
N GLN A 589 -2.85 -2.34 34.31
CA GLN A 589 -2.12 -3.17 35.29
C GLN A 589 -0.61 -2.93 35.22
N MET A 590 -0.11 -2.56 34.04
CA MET A 590 1.26 -2.11 33.79
C MET A 590 1.72 -0.97 34.73
N LEU A 591 0.81 -0.10 35.19
CA LEU A 591 1.16 1.02 36.09
C LEU A 591 1.39 0.58 37.53
N PHE A 592 0.68 -0.46 37.98
CA PHE A 592 0.61 -0.83 39.40
C PHE A 592 1.50 -2.03 39.74
N THR A 593 2.01 -2.75 38.74
CA THR A 593 2.87 -3.91 38.96
C THR A 593 4.20 -3.53 39.63
N ARG A 594 4.57 -4.32 40.65
CA ARG A 594 5.85 -4.17 41.39
C ARG A 594 6.99 -4.97 40.78
N ASN A 595 6.72 -5.71 39.70
CA ASN A 595 7.67 -6.59 39.04
C ASN A 595 8.61 -5.84 38.10
N PHE A 596 8.30 -4.60 37.72
CA PHE A 596 9.16 -3.83 36.83
C PHE A 596 10.42 -3.31 37.51
N THR A 597 11.48 -3.27 36.72
CA THR A 597 12.78 -2.69 37.04
C THR A 597 13.03 -1.46 36.14
N PRO A 598 14.02 -0.61 36.44
CA PRO A 598 14.42 0.45 35.52
C PRO A 598 14.87 -0.04 34.13
N GLN A 599 15.28 -1.32 34.03
CA GLN A 599 15.75 -1.97 32.81
C GLN A 599 14.62 -2.64 32.02
N THR A 600 13.40 -2.67 32.53
CA THR A 600 12.27 -3.33 31.87
C THR A 600 12.04 -2.76 30.48
N LYS A 601 11.97 -3.66 29.49
CA LYS A 601 11.69 -3.35 28.10
C LYS A 601 10.31 -3.88 27.71
N LEU A 602 9.57 -3.09 26.95
CA LEU A 602 8.32 -3.47 26.32
C LEU A 602 8.59 -3.93 24.89
N LEU A 603 8.21 -5.17 24.57
CA LEU A 603 8.19 -5.71 23.23
C LEU A 603 6.73 -5.76 22.78
N PHE A 604 6.35 -4.90 21.84
CA PHE A 604 5.02 -4.85 21.24
C PHE A 604 5.15 -4.79 19.71
N ARG A 605 4.11 -5.20 18.97
CA ARG A 605 4.18 -5.51 17.52
C ARG A 605 5.28 -6.53 17.24
N ARG A 606 5.09 -7.72 17.80
CA ARG A 606 6.04 -8.82 17.73
C ARG A 606 5.79 -9.73 16.53
N ASN A 607 4.51 -9.89 16.17
CA ASN A 607 4.09 -10.49 14.91
C ASN A 607 4.86 -9.86 13.73
N ILE A 608 5.56 -10.70 12.97
CA ILE A 608 6.45 -10.28 11.89
C ILE A 608 5.68 -9.46 10.85
N ASN A 609 4.55 -9.99 10.42
CA ASN A 609 3.67 -9.41 9.42
C ASN A 609 3.13 -8.03 9.84
N GLN A 610 2.70 -7.88 11.10
CA GLN A 610 2.28 -6.57 11.63
C GLN A 610 3.47 -5.60 11.77
N ARG A 611 4.64 -6.13 12.13
CA ARG A 611 5.84 -5.34 12.39
C ARG A 611 6.40 -4.71 11.12
N ILE A 612 6.58 -5.48 10.06
CA ILE A 612 7.13 -5.00 8.78
C ILE A 612 6.18 -3.99 8.13
N ARG A 613 4.87 -4.25 8.14
CA ARG A 613 3.84 -3.32 7.65
C ARG A 613 3.81 -2.02 8.43
N ALA A 614 4.14 -2.03 9.72
CA ALA A 614 4.26 -0.80 10.51
C ALA A 614 5.56 -0.01 10.24
N ILE A 615 6.63 -0.66 9.78
CA ILE A 615 7.93 -0.02 9.50
C ILE A 615 7.93 0.62 8.12
N ALA A 616 7.50 -0.13 7.11
CA ALA A 616 7.45 0.32 5.72
C ALA A 616 6.10 -0.07 5.10
N PRO A 617 5.02 0.67 5.43
CA PRO A 617 3.67 0.36 4.95
C PRO A 617 3.48 0.57 3.45
N PHE A 618 4.44 1.20 2.76
CA PHE A 618 4.40 1.47 1.32
C PHE A 618 4.81 0.26 0.48
N LEU A 619 5.35 -0.79 1.11
CA LEU A 619 5.65 -2.06 0.47
C LEU A 619 4.45 -2.99 0.60
N ARG A 620 4.19 -3.76 -0.46
CA ARG A 620 3.35 -4.94 -0.43
C ARG A 620 4.21 -6.13 -0.06
N TYR A 621 3.97 -6.72 1.10
CA TYR A 621 4.71 -7.87 1.57
C TYR A 621 4.04 -9.16 1.11
N ASP A 622 4.86 -10.20 0.96
CA ASP A 622 4.34 -11.56 0.96
C ASP A 622 3.68 -11.87 2.32
N ASP A 623 2.75 -12.80 2.32
CA ASP A 623 2.00 -13.18 3.51
C ASP A 623 2.75 -14.22 4.36
N ASP A 624 3.71 -14.93 3.78
CA ASP A 624 4.43 -16.05 4.39
C ASP A 624 5.90 -15.68 4.72
N PRO A 625 6.22 -15.33 5.98
CA PRO A 625 7.58 -15.05 6.41
C PRO A 625 8.34 -16.36 6.68
N TYR A 626 9.52 -16.53 6.10
CA TYR A 626 10.28 -17.77 6.27
C TYR A 626 11.46 -17.63 7.23
N LEU A 627 11.73 -18.68 8.01
CA LEU A 627 12.81 -18.71 9.01
C LEU A 627 14.13 -19.24 8.41
N VAL A 628 15.24 -18.55 8.70
CA VAL A 628 16.60 -18.97 8.31
C VAL A 628 17.55 -18.95 9.52
N ALA A 629 18.38 -19.99 9.65
CA ALA A 629 19.43 -20.09 10.65
C ALA A 629 20.81 -19.82 10.03
N ALA A 630 21.30 -18.58 10.07
CA ALA A 630 22.53 -18.17 9.40
C ALA A 630 23.52 -17.46 10.33
N ASN A 631 24.81 -17.57 10.06
CA ASN A 631 25.83 -16.73 10.69
C ASN A 631 26.11 -15.53 9.77
N THR A 632 25.70 -14.33 10.19
CA THR A 632 25.86 -13.09 9.42
C THR A 632 27.05 -12.24 9.88
N GLU A 633 27.78 -12.66 10.93
CA GLU A 633 28.90 -11.92 11.52
C GLU A 633 30.21 -12.08 10.74
N THR A 634 30.15 -12.08 9.40
CA THR A 634 31.33 -12.34 8.54
C THR A 634 32.26 -11.13 8.39
N ASN A 635 32.03 -9.97 9.04
CA ASN A 635 32.83 -8.75 8.78
C ASN A 635 32.84 -7.67 9.90
N GLN A 636 32.83 -8.05 11.18
CA GLN A 636 33.19 -7.07 12.23
C GLN A 636 34.56 -7.43 12.81
N GLN A 637 35.58 -6.67 12.37
CA GLN A 637 36.88 -6.64 13.01
C GLN A 637 36.68 -6.53 14.53
N GLN A 638 37.16 -7.55 15.23
CA GLN A 638 37.25 -7.64 16.69
C GLN A 638 37.82 -6.34 17.25
N THR A 639 36.96 -5.42 17.65
CA THR A 639 37.31 -4.27 18.46
C THR A 639 36.45 -4.29 19.72
N THR A 640 37.06 -4.85 20.77
CA THR A 640 36.91 -4.43 22.17
C THR A 640 35.50 -4.31 22.72
N ASN A 641 35.05 -5.33 23.46
CA ASN A 641 34.99 -5.30 24.93
C ASN A 641 34.20 -6.51 25.46
N ASN A 642 34.71 -7.09 26.55
CA ASN A 642 34.15 -8.21 27.30
C ASN A 642 32.68 -8.02 27.74
N LYS A 643 31.73 -8.28 26.84
CA LYS A 643 30.42 -8.82 27.18
C LYS A 643 30.20 -10.00 26.25
N GLN A 644 30.01 -11.18 26.83
CA GLN A 644 29.48 -12.34 26.10
C GLN A 644 28.12 -11.94 25.53
N GLN A 645 28.13 -11.41 24.31
CA GLN A 645 26.92 -11.11 23.58
C GLN A 645 26.41 -12.44 23.06
N THR A 646 25.22 -12.83 23.47
CA THR A 646 24.56 -14.03 22.93
C THR A 646 24.32 -13.80 21.45
N THR A 647 25.05 -14.53 20.62
CA THR A 647 24.96 -14.47 19.16
C THR A 647 23.61 -15.04 18.73
N ASN A 648 22.76 -14.20 18.13
CA ASN A 648 21.52 -14.64 17.51
C ASN A 648 21.80 -15.03 16.05
N TYR A 649 21.25 -16.15 15.62
CA TYR A 649 21.44 -16.69 14.28
C TYR A 649 20.13 -16.94 13.53
N LEU A 650 18.98 -16.69 14.18
CA LEU A 650 17.67 -16.84 13.57
C LEU A 650 17.20 -15.52 12.96
N TYR A 651 16.86 -15.57 11.68
CA TYR A 651 16.35 -14.46 10.89
C TYR A 651 15.04 -14.85 10.24
N TRP A 652 14.10 -13.91 10.24
CA TRP A 652 12.90 -13.99 9.42
C TRP A 652 13.12 -13.19 8.15
N ILE A 653 12.82 -13.79 7.02
CA ILE A 653 12.92 -13.14 5.71
C ILE A 653 11.51 -13.06 5.12
N VAL A 654 11.20 -11.90 4.55
CA VAL A 654 9.92 -11.63 3.91
C VAL A 654 10.17 -10.80 2.66
N ASP A 655 9.59 -11.22 1.55
CA ASP A 655 9.67 -10.46 0.31
C ASP A 655 8.74 -9.24 0.34
N GLY A 656 9.21 -8.15 -0.24
CA GLY A 656 8.50 -6.88 -0.26
C GLY A 656 8.59 -6.21 -1.63
N TYR A 657 7.45 -5.82 -2.17
CA TYR A 657 7.28 -5.29 -3.52
C TYR A 657 6.72 -3.87 -3.50
N THR A 658 7.10 -3.07 -4.49
CA THR A 658 6.37 -1.83 -4.80
C THR A 658 5.51 -2.08 -6.03
N THR A 659 4.27 -1.60 -6.00
CA THR A 659 3.31 -1.80 -7.10
C THR A 659 2.65 -0.49 -7.44
N SER A 660 2.43 -0.21 -8.72
CA SER A 660 1.74 0.98 -9.18
C SER A 660 0.68 0.61 -10.21
N ASP A 661 -0.48 1.27 -10.14
CA ASP A 661 -1.55 1.21 -11.14
C ASP A 661 -1.43 2.35 -12.18
N ARG A 662 -0.28 3.05 -12.18
CA ARG A 662 -0.08 4.31 -12.90
C ARG A 662 0.45 4.18 -14.32
N TYR A 663 0.69 2.98 -14.82
CA TYR A 663 0.94 2.77 -16.24
C TYR A 663 0.29 1.45 -16.69
N PRO A 664 -0.52 1.47 -17.77
CA PRO A 664 -1.27 0.32 -18.28
C PRO A 664 -0.40 -0.79 -18.88
#